data_AF-A0A754E6Q2-F1
#
_entry.id   AF-A0A754E6Q2-F1
#
_cell.length_a   1.000
_cell.length_b   1.000
_cell.length_c   1.000
_cell.angle_alpha   90.00
_cell.angle_beta   90.00
_cell.angle_gamma   90.00
#
_symmetry.space_group_name_H-M   'P 1'
#
loop_
_entity.id
_entity.type
_entity.pdbx_description
1 polymer ?
#
loop_
_entity_poly.entity_id
_entity_poly.type
_entity_poly.pdbx_seq_one_letter_code
_entity_poly.pdbx_strand_id
1 'polypeptide(L)'
;MSPGWAVSRLRSRAVIKAYEAAIPTRTHKIKRENRNANQLNQIAGKSLREQARWFDNNHDLVVGALDKMEERVIGAKGIIVEPQPLTVAGTLNNALAEQIRARWAEWSVSPDVTGQYTRPVLERLLLRTWLRDGEVFSQMVAGKMPGLEPVAGVPFWLEAMEPDYVPMEQTDSTNNLIQGIYFNDWQRPKSYIVCKSWPGFATAMVATKLIDAENMLHLKFTRRLNQARGVTLLAPVIIRLLDLKEYEDSERLAARISAAFAMFIRRSDAMVQDGDAPDYADKDRDLDIEPGTILKDLLPGEDIGTIKSDRPNANLDGMACSMASAIAMVGNPIIMPENAMMMIHKPRGVAGGEAEDIREYADLLDKIESVIIPIYTEKTGKTPEDIAAMLAKETWMSGAECVSEGFADKLIQPVKAMACIHSKRVEEFEHMPQSIKGMIIAPQGNAGAQPQPQAKAPESQIQSQAQSLVTVDENAIRARLQEEQRNRITGIQNVFSLSGDRYASLMAKCIADVDCSLEMAKDRLLAEMAKGITPTNQLNGPQNRAEFHAGMYTGNGNITGDAVRAAVMARAGYEEAQKDNPYNCMTLRELARISLVARGTGVSSMNPMQMIGMAFTHSTSDFGNILLDVANKSILQGWQEAPETFDVWTKKGQLSDFRIVHRVGMGGFSSLRQVREGAEYKYVTTGDKQATIALATYGELFSITRQAIINDDMNMLTDVPMKLGRAAKATIADLVYDVLISNQKLSSDNVALFDKTKHANVLEKAVMDVASLDKARQLMRMQKEGDRHLNIRPAFVLVPTAMESVSNQVIKSVSVKGADINAGIINPVKDFATVIAEPRLDDASQSTFYLTAAKGSDTVEVAYLNGVDEPYIDQQEGFTVDGVTTKVRIDAGVAPVDYRGMVKCTV
;
A
#
# COMPACT_ATOMS: atom_id res chain seq x y z
N MET A 1 38.29 -6.55 53.73
CA MET A 1 37.02 -6.57 52.98
C MET A 1 35.95 -5.98 53.86
N SER A 2 35.21 -4.98 53.40
CA SER A 2 34.13 -4.38 54.20
C SER A 2 33.04 -5.42 54.50
N PRO A 3 32.40 -5.38 55.69
CA PRO A 3 31.34 -6.31 56.06
C PRO A 3 30.19 -6.38 55.02
N GLY A 4 29.87 -5.25 54.39
CA GLY A 4 28.87 -5.19 53.32
C GLY A 4 29.24 -6.00 52.08
N TRP A 5 30.52 -6.04 51.71
CA TRP A 5 31.03 -6.83 50.58
C TRP A 5 30.94 -8.33 50.85
N ALA A 6 31.22 -8.76 52.09
CA ALA A 6 31.10 -10.16 52.49
C ALA A 6 29.64 -10.63 52.47
N VAL A 7 28.70 -9.79 52.94
CA VAL A 7 27.26 -10.08 52.93
C VAL A 7 26.71 -10.14 51.51
N SER A 8 27.08 -9.20 50.64
CA SER A 8 26.68 -9.21 49.22
C SER A 8 27.18 -10.46 48.50
N ARG A 9 28.43 -10.88 48.76
CA ARG A 9 29.02 -12.09 48.15
C ARG A 9 28.34 -13.38 48.63
N LEU A 10 27.95 -13.44 49.90
CA LEU A 10 27.15 -14.54 50.46
C LEU A 10 25.76 -14.61 49.84
N ARG A 11 25.08 -13.47 49.68
CA ARG A 11 23.78 -13.37 48.99
C ARG A 11 23.88 -13.81 47.54
N SER A 12 24.88 -13.33 46.80
CA SER A 12 25.12 -13.74 45.41
C SER A 12 25.45 -15.23 45.29
N ARG A 13 26.26 -15.81 46.19
CA ARG A 13 26.52 -17.26 46.22
C ARG A 13 25.27 -18.08 46.52
N ALA A 14 24.38 -17.59 47.39
CA ALA A 14 23.11 -18.24 47.68
C ALA A 14 22.16 -18.21 46.47
N VAL A 15 22.11 -17.10 45.73
CA VAL A 15 21.32 -16.96 44.50
C VAL A 15 21.87 -17.84 43.37
N ILE A 16 23.19 -17.91 43.20
CA ILE A 16 23.86 -18.77 42.20
C ILE A 16 23.57 -20.25 42.47
N LYS A 17 23.50 -20.68 43.74
CA LYS A 17 23.16 -22.06 44.11
C LYS A 17 21.68 -22.42 43.94
N ALA A 18 20.78 -21.44 43.86
CA ALA A 18 19.35 -21.70 43.78
C ALA A 18 18.89 -21.94 42.34
N TYR A 19 19.18 -21.02 41.39
CA TYR A 19 18.78 -21.17 39.99
C TYR A 19 19.75 -20.44 39.05
N GLU A 20 20.46 -21.18 38.20
CA GLU A 20 21.38 -20.65 37.18
C GLU A 20 20.67 -19.69 36.20
N ALA A 21 19.39 -19.94 35.90
CA ALA A 21 18.53 -19.10 35.06
C ALA A 21 18.27 -17.69 35.63
N ALA A 22 18.56 -17.43 36.91
CA ALA A 22 18.39 -16.10 37.51
C ALA A 22 19.58 -15.16 37.24
N ILE A 23 20.69 -15.68 36.70
CA ILE A 23 21.94 -14.93 36.48
C ILE A 23 21.92 -14.32 35.08
N PRO A 24 21.94 -12.98 34.95
CA PRO A 24 22.10 -12.36 33.65
C PRO A 24 23.53 -12.61 33.14
N THR A 25 23.65 -13.16 31.94
CA THR A 25 24.95 -13.37 31.26
C THR A 25 25.01 -12.51 29.98
N ARG A 26 26.19 -12.46 29.35
CA ARG A 26 26.37 -11.73 28.08
C ARG A 26 25.42 -12.19 26.98
N THR A 27 25.12 -13.49 26.94
CA THR A 27 24.19 -14.12 25.99
C THR A 27 22.76 -14.22 26.54
N HIS A 28 22.58 -14.16 27.86
CA HIS A 28 21.29 -14.25 28.54
C HIS A 28 20.98 -12.95 29.31
N LYS A 29 20.61 -11.89 28.58
CA LYS A 29 20.14 -10.63 29.18
C LYS A 29 18.69 -10.79 29.67
N ILE A 30 18.53 -11.13 30.94
CA ILE A 30 17.20 -11.33 31.54
C ILE A 30 16.50 -9.98 31.73
N LYS A 31 15.37 -9.78 31.04
CA LYS A 31 14.44 -8.68 31.32
C LYS A 31 13.46 -9.14 32.42
N ARG A 32 13.32 -8.37 33.50
CA ARG A 32 12.43 -8.70 34.62
C ARG A 32 11.28 -7.69 34.69
N GLU A 33 10.08 -8.16 34.99
CA GLU A 33 8.91 -7.32 35.22
C GLU A 33 8.41 -7.55 36.65
N ASN A 34 8.63 -6.57 37.53
CA ASN A 34 8.26 -6.63 38.94
C ASN A 34 6.90 -5.97 39.24
N ARG A 35 6.34 -5.22 38.29
CA ARG A 35 5.04 -4.56 38.47
C ARG A 35 3.89 -5.54 38.30
N ASN A 36 2.77 -5.26 38.95
CA ASN A 36 1.53 -6.00 38.73
C ASN A 36 0.81 -5.55 37.45
N ALA A 37 -0.22 -6.28 37.02
CA ALA A 37 -0.93 -5.99 35.78
C ALA A 37 -1.60 -4.61 35.78
N ASN A 38 -2.16 -4.20 36.93
CA ASN A 38 -2.88 -2.94 37.06
C ASN A 38 -1.92 -1.75 36.97
N GLN A 39 -0.74 -1.84 37.58
CA GLN A 39 0.32 -0.83 37.47
C GLN A 39 0.80 -0.67 36.04
N LEU A 40 0.99 -1.77 35.29
CA LEU A 40 1.36 -1.70 33.88
C LEU A 40 0.27 -1.03 33.04
N ASN A 41 -0.99 -1.40 33.25
CA ASN A 41 -2.12 -0.80 32.55
C ASN A 41 -2.30 0.68 32.90
N GLN A 42 -2.01 1.09 34.13
CA GLN A 42 -2.08 2.49 34.53
C GLN A 42 -1.06 3.35 33.81
N ILE A 43 0.13 2.80 33.52
CA ILE A 43 1.21 3.52 32.84
C ILE A 43 1.01 3.55 31.32
N ALA A 44 0.67 2.41 30.71
CA ALA A 44 0.73 2.24 29.26
C ALA A 44 -0.59 1.84 28.60
N GLY A 45 -1.61 1.44 29.37
CA GLY A 45 -2.85 0.86 28.82
C GLY A 45 -3.59 1.78 27.85
N LYS A 46 -3.70 3.07 28.19
CA LYS A 46 -4.30 4.09 27.33
C LYS A 46 -3.52 4.27 26.01
N SER A 47 -2.20 4.44 26.10
CA SER A 47 -1.36 4.62 24.92
C SER A 47 -1.39 3.40 23.99
N LEU A 48 -1.34 2.18 24.54
CA LEU A 48 -1.42 0.95 23.75
C LEU A 48 -2.77 0.85 23.01
N ARG A 49 -3.87 1.26 23.65
CA ARG A 49 -5.20 1.30 23.03
C ARG A 49 -5.24 2.32 21.87
N GLU A 50 -4.76 3.53 22.10
CA GLU A 50 -4.71 4.59 21.08
C GLU A 50 -3.87 4.17 19.87
N GLN A 51 -2.72 3.54 20.10
CA GLN A 51 -1.88 2.97 19.04
C GLN A 51 -2.62 1.86 18.28
N ALA A 52 -3.27 0.93 18.97
CA ALA A 52 -4.04 -0.14 18.34
C ALA A 52 -5.18 0.39 17.46
N ARG A 53 -5.87 1.46 17.90
CA ARG A 53 -6.88 2.17 17.10
C ARG A 53 -6.29 2.82 15.86
N TRP A 54 -5.12 3.43 15.98
CA TRP A 54 -4.41 3.97 14.81
C TRP A 54 -4.08 2.87 13.80
N PHE A 55 -3.62 1.71 14.25
CA PHE A 55 -3.36 0.57 13.37
C PHE A 55 -4.62 0.03 12.69
N ASP A 56 -5.73 -0.10 13.42
CA ASP A 56 -7.02 -0.50 12.85
C ASP A 56 -7.53 0.49 11.79
N ASN A 57 -7.15 1.77 11.87
CA ASN A 57 -7.55 2.76 10.87
C ASN A 57 -6.58 2.89 9.68
N ASN A 58 -5.29 2.53 9.84
CA ASN A 58 -4.24 2.92 8.89
C ASN A 58 -3.34 1.77 8.39
N HIS A 59 -3.50 0.55 8.93
CA HIS A 59 -2.69 -0.60 8.55
C HIS A 59 -3.56 -1.73 8.02
N ASP A 60 -3.49 -1.94 6.71
CA ASP A 60 -4.18 -2.96 5.92
C ASP A 60 -4.10 -4.39 6.51
N LEU A 61 -2.92 -4.87 6.92
CA LEU A 61 -2.75 -6.19 7.53
C LEU A 61 -3.53 -6.32 8.84
N VAL A 62 -3.57 -5.26 9.64
CA VAL A 62 -4.31 -5.25 10.92
C VAL A 62 -5.81 -5.25 10.65
N VAL A 63 -6.28 -4.42 9.71
CA VAL A 63 -7.67 -4.38 9.27
C VAL A 63 -8.10 -5.77 8.78
N GLY A 64 -7.36 -6.35 7.85
CA GLY A 64 -7.66 -7.67 7.29
C GLY A 64 -7.64 -8.79 8.34
N ALA A 65 -6.73 -8.72 9.32
CA ALA A 65 -6.68 -9.67 10.42
C ALA A 65 -7.91 -9.56 11.34
N LEU A 66 -8.28 -8.34 11.73
CA LEU A 66 -9.46 -8.10 12.57
C LEU A 66 -10.76 -8.48 11.86
N ASP A 67 -10.92 -8.10 10.59
CA ASP A 67 -12.07 -8.47 9.76
C ASP A 67 -12.24 -10.00 9.67
N LYS A 68 -11.13 -10.72 9.49
CA LYS A 68 -11.17 -12.20 9.45
C LYS A 68 -11.50 -12.80 10.81
N MET A 69 -11.03 -12.23 11.91
CA MET A 69 -11.42 -12.68 13.24
C MET A 69 -12.91 -12.45 13.49
N GLU A 70 -13.44 -11.28 13.10
CA GLU A 70 -14.88 -10.99 13.19
C GLU A 70 -15.74 -11.95 12.39
N GLU A 71 -15.37 -12.20 11.13
CA GLU A 71 -16.06 -13.14 10.25
C GLU A 71 -16.10 -14.55 10.86
N ARG A 72 -15.01 -15.00 11.49
CA ARG A 72 -14.90 -16.35 12.05
C ARG A 72 -15.62 -16.50 13.38
N VAL A 73 -15.66 -15.45 14.19
CA VAL A 73 -16.27 -15.52 15.53
C VAL A 73 -17.77 -15.23 15.49
N ILE A 74 -18.23 -14.25 14.70
CA ILE A 74 -19.66 -13.84 14.67
C ILE A 74 -20.34 -14.15 13.33
N GLY A 75 -19.59 -14.40 12.25
CA GLY A 75 -20.17 -14.68 10.93
C GLY A 75 -20.99 -15.97 10.87
N ALA A 76 -21.39 -16.39 9.67
CA ALA A 76 -22.33 -17.51 9.47
C ALA A 76 -21.88 -18.85 10.09
N LYS A 77 -20.56 -19.03 10.31
CA LYS A 77 -19.97 -20.21 10.95
C LYS A 77 -19.47 -19.94 12.38
N GLY A 78 -19.82 -18.79 12.94
CA GLY A 78 -19.39 -18.31 14.25
C GLY A 78 -20.28 -18.81 15.38
N ILE A 79 -20.46 -17.97 16.39
CA ILE A 79 -21.27 -18.28 17.57
C ILE A 79 -22.74 -18.42 17.18
N ILE A 80 -23.32 -19.57 17.47
CA ILE A 80 -24.75 -19.85 17.34
C ILE A 80 -25.29 -20.14 18.74
N VAL A 81 -26.31 -19.40 19.15
CA VAL A 81 -26.97 -19.58 20.45
C VAL A 81 -28.25 -20.39 20.25
N GLU A 82 -28.31 -21.56 20.87
CA GLU A 82 -29.52 -22.39 20.91
C GLU A 82 -30.00 -22.55 22.37
N PRO A 83 -31.20 -22.04 22.71
CA PRO A 83 -31.71 -22.15 24.07
C PRO A 83 -32.13 -23.58 24.38
N GLN A 84 -31.65 -24.11 25.52
CA GLN A 84 -31.96 -25.47 25.98
C GLN A 84 -32.58 -25.46 27.39
N PRO A 85 -33.80 -24.92 27.57
CA PRO A 85 -34.46 -24.91 28.87
C PRO A 85 -34.81 -26.33 29.32
N LEU A 86 -34.50 -26.66 30.57
CA LEU A 86 -34.82 -27.95 31.16
C LEU A 86 -36.11 -27.85 31.99
N THR A 87 -36.89 -28.93 32.00
CA THR A 87 -37.99 -29.12 32.94
C THR A 87 -37.44 -29.41 34.34
N VAL A 88 -38.30 -29.36 35.37
CA VAL A 88 -37.92 -29.75 36.74
C VAL A 88 -37.42 -31.20 36.81
N ALA A 89 -37.83 -32.05 35.87
CA ALA A 89 -37.38 -33.44 35.75
C ALA A 89 -36.04 -33.59 34.99
N GLY A 90 -35.39 -32.49 34.56
CA GLY A 90 -34.12 -32.50 33.85
C GLY A 90 -34.22 -32.83 32.35
N THR A 91 -35.43 -32.93 31.78
CA THR A 91 -35.64 -33.16 30.35
C THR A 91 -35.75 -31.86 29.58
N LEU A 92 -35.36 -31.84 28.29
CA LEU A 92 -35.43 -30.65 27.45
C LEU A 92 -36.88 -30.24 27.17
N ASN A 93 -37.22 -28.98 27.46
CA ASN A 93 -38.53 -28.40 27.15
C ASN A 93 -38.51 -27.74 25.76
N ASN A 94 -38.80 -28.53 24.72
CA ASN A 94 -38.79 -28.06 23.33
C ASN A 94 -39.79 -26.91 23.06
N ALA A 95 -40.96 -26.95 23.70
CA ALA A 95 -41.98 -25.92 23.51
C ALA A 95 -41.51 -24.56 24.06
N LEU A 96 -40.89 -24.55 25.24
CA LEU A 96 -40.31 -23.34 25.80
C LEU A 96 -39.08 -22.88 25.01
N ALA A 97 -38.25 -23.81 24.53
CA ALA A 97 -37.10 -23.51 23.68
C ALA A 97 -37.53 -22.76 22.40
N GLU A 98 -38.61 -23.19 21.77
CA GLU A 98 -39.17 -22.57 20.57
C GLU A 98 -39.72 -21.15 20.84
N GLN A 99 -40.42 -20.96 21.96
CA GLN A 99 -40.87 -19.63 22.38
C GLN A 99 -39.71 -18.68 22.66
N ILE A 100 -38.65 -19.17 23.32
CA ILE A 100 -37.44 -18.37 23.58
C ILE A 100 -36.76 -18.02 22.26
N ARG A 101 -36.63 -18.97 21.32
CA ARG A 101 -36.04 -18.71 19.99
C ARG A 101 -36.80 -17.62 19.23
N ALA A 102 -38.12 -17.67 19.21
CA ALA A 102 -38.94 -16.67 18.54
C ALA A 102 -38.72 -15.27 19.15
N ARG A 103 -38.86 -15.13 20.48
CA ARG A 103 -38.66 -13.83 21.15
C ARG A 103 -37.24 -13.32 21.05
N TRP A 104 -36.25 -14.22 21.11
CA TRP A 104 -34.84 -13.87 20.94
C TRP A 104 -34.56 -13.34 19.53
N ALA A 105 -35.15 -13.93 18.50
CA ALA A 105 -35.02 -13.47 17.12
C ALA A 105 -35.65 -12.09 16.91
N GLU A 106 -36.84 -11.85 17.47
CA GLU A 106 -37.51 -10.55 17.39
C GLU A 106 -36.77 -9.46 18.17
N TRP A 107 -36.30 -9.76 19.38
CA TRP A 107 -35.43 -8.87 20.16
C TRP A 107 -34.12 -8.56 19.44
N SER A 108 -33.57 -9.53 18.69
CA SER A 108 -32.32 -9.38 17.96
C SER A 108 -32.36 -8.33 16.84
N VAL A 109 -33.54 -7.83 16.46
CA VAL A 109 -33.68 -6.75 15.47
C VAL A 109 -33.15 -5.42 16.01
N SER A 110 -33.34 -5.13 17.31
CA SER A 110 -32.93 -3.88 17.93
C SER A 110 -32.63 -4.05 19.42
N PRO A 111 -31.58 -4.83 19.78
CA PRO A 111 -31.25 -5.11 21.18
C PRO A 111 -30.56 -3.96 21.92
N ASP A 112 -30.06 -2.95 21.20
CA ASP A 112 -29.31 -1.82 21.78
C ASP A 112 -30.22 -0.65 22.18
N VAL A 113 -29.85 0.09 23.23
CA VAL A 113 -30.60 1.24 23.75
C VAL A 113 -30.76 2.39 22.76
N THR A 114 -29.87 2.51 21.76
CA THR A 114 -29.94 3.56 20.72
C THR A 114 -30.89 3.18 19.58
N GLY A 115 -31.25 1.90 19.45
CA GLY A 115 -32.04 1.38 18.34
C GLY A 115 -31.33 1.36 16.99
N GLN A 116 -30.02 1.63 16.94
CA GLN A 116 -29.27 1.74 15.68
C GLN A 116 -28.75 0.39 15.15
N TYR A 117 -28.53 -0.58 16.04
CA TYR A 117 -27.82 -1.81 15.72
C TYR A 117 -28.69 -3.04 15.91
N THR A 118 -28.67 -3.93 14.92
CA THR A 118 -29.14 -5.31 15.08
C THR A 118 -28.14 -6.12 15.91
N ARG A 119 -28.57 -7.25 16.49
CA ARG A 119 -27.70 -8.10 17.32
C ARG A 119 -26.39 -8.48 16.62
N PRO A 120 -26.36 -8.99 15.36
CA PRO A 120 -25.11 -9.39 14.74
C PRO A 120 -24.16 -8.22 14.49
N VAL A 121 -24.69 -7.02 14.21
CA VAL A 121 -23.87 -5.81 14.03
C VAL A 121 -23.29 -5.38 15.37
N LEU A 122 -24.11 -5.37 16.43
CA LEU A 122 -23.66 -5.05 17.78
C LEU A 122 -22.58 -6.02 18.26
N GLU A 123 -22.78 -7.33 18.06
CA GLU A 123 -21.82 -8.38 18.42
C GLU A 123 -20.48 -8.21 17.69
N ARG A 124 -20.49 -7.84 16.40
CA ARG A 124 -19.26 -7.54 15.64
C ARG A 124 -18.53 -6.32 16.18
N LEU A 125 -19.25 -5.24 16.45
CA LEU A 125 -18.67 -4.01 17.01
C LEU A 125 -18.05 -4.28 18.40
N LEU A 126 -18.79 -4.97 19.28
CA LEU A 126 -18.29 -5.37 20.60
C LEU A 126 -17.03 -6.25 20.49
N LEU A 127 -17.03 -7.20 19.55
CA LEU A 127 -15.88 -8.06 19.31
C LEU A 127 -14.68 -7.26 18.79
N ARG A 128 -14.86 -6.37 17.81
CA ARG A 128 -13.78 -5.54 17.27
C ARG A 128 -13.18 -4.67 18.36
N THR A 129 -14.01 -4.00 19.15
CA THR A 129 -13.58 -3.19 20.28
C THR A 129 -12.80 -4.04 21.30
N TRP A 130 -13.26 -5.25 21.61
CA TRP A 130 -12.53 -6.14 22.51
C TRP A 130 -11.17 -6.57 21.95
N LEU A 131 -11.08 -6.95 20.67
CA LEU A 131 -9.83 -7.36 20.03
C LEU A 131 -8.83 -6.19 19.93
N ARG A 132 -9.31 -5.05 19.43
CA ARG A 132 -8.54 -3.82 19.18
C ARG A 132 -8.14 -3.11 20.46
N ASP A 133 -9.07 -2.87 21.39
CA ASP A 133 -8.82 -2.09 22.60
C ASP A 133 -8.43 -2.95 23.80
N GLY A 134 -8.72 -4.25 23.74
CA GLY A 134 -8.43 -5.22 24.79
C GLY A 134 -9.56 -5.50 25.77
N GLU A 135 -10.60 -4.67 25.74
CA GLU A 135 -11.80 -4.79 26.56
C GLU A 135 -12.98 -4.07 25.91
N VAL A 136 -14.18 -4.35 26.38
CA VAL A 136 -15.40 -3.63 26.05
C VAL A 136 -16.39 -3.74 27.22
N PHE A 137 -17.23 -2.73 27.38
CA PHE A 137 -18.25 -2.68 28.43
C PHE A 137 -19.64 -2.67 27.81
N SER A 138 -20.60 -3.30 28.48
CA SER A 138 -22.01 -3.18 28.14
C SER A 138 -22.86 -3.16 29.40
N GLN A 139 -23.70 -2.14 29.55
CA GLN A 139 -24.67 -2.09 30.64
C GLN A 139 -25.93 -2.86 30.24
N MET A 140 -26.39 -3.75 31.13
CA MET A 140 -27.69 -4.39 31.00
C MET A 140 -28.78 -3.44 31.50
N VAL A 141 -29.77 -3.19 30.66
CA VAL A 141 -30.84 -2.23 30.92
C VAL A 141 -32.17 -2.96 30.85
N ALA A 142 -32.96 -2.94 31.92
CA ALA A 142 -34.25 -3.63 31.98
C ALA A 142 -35.34 -2.77 32.61
N GLY A 143 -36.59 -2.98 32.18
CA GLY A 143 -37.77 -2.33 32.76
C GLY A 143 -38.38 -1.23 31.89
N LYS A 144 -39.06 -0.27 32.52
CA LYS A 144 -39.68 0.89 31.83
C LYS A 144 -38.86 2.13 32.11
N MET A 145 -38.23 2.69 31.08
CA MET A 145 -37.51 3.96 31.17
C MET A 145 -37.97 4.94 30.08
N PRO A 146 -37.97 6.25 30.37
CA PRO A 146 -38.33 7.27 29.38
C PRO A 146 -37.45 7.15 28.13
N GLY A 147 -38.08 7.02 26.96
CA GLY A 147 -37.39 6.93 25.67
C GLY A 147 -36.98 5.51 25.24
N LEU A 148 -37.25 4.47 26.03
CA LEU A 148 -37.03 3.07 25.66
C LEU A 148 -38.36 2.31 25.56
N GLU A 149 -38.72 1.91 24.34
CA GLU A 149 -39.93 1.14 24.04
C GLU A 149 -39.61 -0.35 23.81
N PRO A 150 -40.30 -1.30 24.48
CA PRO A 150 -39.99 -2.73 24.39
C PRO A 150 -40.02 -3.27 22.96
N VAL A 151 -38.90 -3.85 22.52
CA VAL A 151 -38.83 -4.57 21.25
C VAL A 151 -39.38 -5.98 21.49
N ALA A 152 -40.35 -6.42 20.69
CA ALA A 152 -40.99 -7.74 20.83
C ALA A 152 -41.67 -7.96 22.20
N GLY A 153 -42.07 -6.88 22.89
CA GLY A 153 -42.59 -6.96 24.26
C GLY A 153 -41.56 -7.38 25.31
N VAL A 154 -40.26 -7.37 24.97
CA VAL A 154 -39.15 -7.67 25.88
C VAL A 154 -38.56 -6.34 26.38
N PRO A 155 -38.75 -5.98 27.67
CA PRO A 155 -38.22 -4.73 28.24
C PRO A 155 -36.76 -4.92 28.69
N PHE A 156 -35.88 -5.28 27.76
CA PHE A 156 -34.45 -5.52 28.00
C PHE A 156 -33.61 -4.98 26.84
N TRP A 157 -32.52 -4.29 27.14
CA TRP A 157 -31.59 -3.70 26.18
C TRP A 157 -30.16 -3.78 26.69
N LEU A 158 -29.22 -3.60 25.76
CA LEU A 158 -27.81 -3.43 26.04
C LEU A 158 -27.39 -2.01 25.69
N GLU A 159 -26.64 -1.36 26.57
CA GLU A 159 -25.93 -0.11 26.25
C GLU A 159 -24.46 -0.47 26.05
N ALA A 160 -24.02 -0.61 24.80
CA ALA A 160 -22.62 -0.89 24.48
C ALA A 160 -21.77 0.37 24.63
N MET A 161 -20.63 0.25 25.31
CA MET A 161 -19.73 1.36 25.60
C MET A 161 -18.29 1.00 25.28
N GLU A 162 -17.61 1.91 24.62
CA GLU A 162 -16.17 1.80 24.45
C GLU A 162 -15.44 1.93 25.79
N PRO A 163 -14.21 1.38 25.91
CA PRO A 163 -13.46 1.36 27.16
C PRO A 163 -13.15 2.72 27.80
N ASP A 164 -13.25 3.81 27.05
CA ASP A 164 -12.99 5.17 27.53
C ASP A 164 -14.11 5.72 28.41
N TYR A 165 -15.33 5.19 28.26
CA TYR A 165 -16.45 5.53 29.14
C TYR A 165 -16.18 5.16 30.60
N VAL A 166 -15.28 4.20 30.87
CA VAL A 166 -14.81 3.86 32.21
C VAL A 166 -13.42 4.49 32.44
N PRO A 167 -13.29 5.53 33.28
CA PRO A 167 -12.07 6.31 33.39
C PRO A 167 -10.92 5.48 33.98
N MET A 168 -9.89 5.24 33.16
CA MET A 168 -8.74 4.42 33.55
C MET A 168 -7.80 5.14 34.54
N GLU A 169 -7.76 6.47 34.52
CA GLU A 169 -6.90 7.25 35.41
C GLU A 169 -7.40 7.26 36.87
N GLN A 170 -8.69 6.96 37.12
CA GLN A 170 -9.28 6.99 38.46
C GLN A 170 -8.93 5.73 39.26
N THR A 171 -7.95 5.86 40.16
CA THR A 171 -7.55 4.81 41.10
C THR A 171 -7.40 5.45 42.49
N ASP A 172 -8.04 4.86 43.49
CA ASP A 172 -7.95 5.25 44.90
C ASP A 172 -7.88 3.99 45.77
N SER A 173 -6.72 3.80 46.39
CA SER A 173 -6.46 2.65 47.28
C SER A 173 -7.31 2.66 48.54
N THR A 174 -7.80 3.82 48.98
CA THR A 174 -8.59 3.95 50.23
C THR A 174 -9.98 3.35 50.07
N ASN A 175 -10.58 3.56 48.90
CA ASN A 175 -11.93 3.10 48.58
C ASN A 175 -11.94 1.81 47.73
N ASN A 176 -10.80 1.11 47.63
CA ASN A 176 -10.63 -0.05 46.75
C ASN A 176 -11.07 0.22 45.29
N LEU A 177 -10.82 1.44 44.81
CA LEU A 177 -11.10 1.87 43.43
C LEU A 177 -9.86 1.64 42.57
N ILE A 178 -9.97 0.82 41.53
CA ILE A 178 -8.87 0.55 40.61
C ILE A 178 -9.36 0.80 39.19
N GLN A 179 -8.78 1.80 38.52
CA GLN A 179 -9.01 2.12 37.10
C GLN A 179 -10.49 2.26 36.72
N GLY A 180 -11.26 2.94 37.58
CA GLY A 180 -12.70 3.20 37.41
C GLY A 180 -13.63 2.10 37.93
N ILE A 181 -13.10 1.06 38.59
CA ILE A 181 -13.87 -0.07 39.12
C ILE A 181 -13.71 -0.17 40.64
N TYR A 182 -14.80 -0.17 41.37
CA TYR A 182 -14.80 -0.44 42.81
C TYR A 182 -14.75 -1.94 43.08
N PHE A 183 -13.86 -2.34 43.98
CA PHE A 183 -13.71 -3.73 44.40
C PHE A 183 -14.07 -3.90 45.88
N ASN A 184 -14.52 -5.10 46.25
CA ASN A 184 -14.57 -5.50 47.65
C ASN A 184 -13.19 -5.99 48.12
N ASP A 185 -13.06 -6.36 49.40
CA ASP A 185 -11.80 -6.83 49.99
C ASP A 185 -11.26 -8.12 49.35
N TRP A 186 -12.11 -8.86 48.64
CA TRP A 186 -11.77 -10.07 47.89
C TRP A 186 -11.47 -9.81 46.40
N GLN A 187 -11.34 -8.54 46.00
CA GLN A 187 -11.12 -8.12 44.61
C GLN A 187 -12.23 -8.56 43.64
N ARG A 188 -13.46 -8.70 44.14
CA ARG A 188 -14.67 -8.83 43.30
C ARG A 188 -15.19 -7.45 42.93
N PRO A 189 -15.47 -7.15 41.64
CA PRO A 189 -16.10 -5.90 41.23
C PRO A 189 -17.44 -5.69 41.93
N LYS A 190 -17.65 -4.49 42.47
CA LYS A 190 -18.89 -4.05 43.14
C LYS A 190 -19.68 -3.08 42.25
N SER A 191 -19.00 -2.08 41.70
CA SER A 191 -19.60 -1.09 40.80
C SER A 191 -18.56 -0.44 39.90
N TYR A 192 -19.03 0.21 38.83
CA TYR A 192 -18.23 0.85 37.79
C TYR A 192 -18.58 2.33 37.73
N ILE A 193 -17.56 3.18 37.63
CA ILE A 193 -17.71 4.60 37.31
C ILE A 193 -17.80 4.71 35.79
N VAL A 194 -18.89 5.28 35.29
CA VAL A 194 -19.15 5.39 33.86
C VAL A 194 -19.48 6.82 33.49
N CYS A 195 -18.78 7.39 32.52
CA CYS A 195 -19.05 8.70 31.95
C CYS A 195 -20.42 8.68 31.22
N LYS A 196 -21.24 9.71 31.39
CA LYS A 196 -22.55 9.81 30.70
C LYS A 196 -22.43 10.22 29.24
N SER A 197 -21.30 10.81 28.86
CA SER A 197 -20.96 11.20 27.49
C SER A 197 -19.52 10.80 27.17
N TRP A 198 -19.19 10.77 25.89
CA TRP A 198 -17.82 10.52 25.44
C TRP A 198 -16.85 11.50 26.12
N PRO A 199 -15.78 11.03 26.79
CA PRO A 199 -14.87 11.88 27.53
C PRO A 199 -13.81 12.59 26.65
N GLY A 200 -14.12 12.84 25.37
CA GLY A 200 -13.25 13.55 24.43
C GLY A 200 -12.99 15.02 24.81
N PHE A 201 -12.53 15.83 23.85
CA PHE A 201 -12.00 17.21 23.94
C PHE A 201 -12.96 18.25 24.60
N ALA A 202 -13.44 17.99 25.81
CA ALA A 202 -14.31 18.86 26.59
C ALA A 202 -13.50 19.40 27.78
N THR A 203 -13.46 20.72 27.90
CA THR A 203 -12.85 21.45 29.03
C THR A 203 -13.64 21.32 30.34
N ALA A 204 -14.84 20.72 30.31
CA ALA A 204 -15.70 20.52 31.47
C ALA A 204 -15.62 19.09 32.01
N MET A 205 -15.77 18.93 33.34
CA MET A 205 -15.86 17.60 33.95
C MET A 205 -17.05 16.84 33.39
N VAL A 206 -16.77 15.68 32.78
CA VAL A 206 -17.78 14.80 32.23
C VAL A 206 -18.59 14.21 33.39
N ALA A 207 -19.92 14.39 33.35
CA ALA A 207 -20.80 13.83 34.36
C ALA A 207 -20.69 12.31 34.37
N THR A 208 -20.57 11.70 35.56
CA THR A 208 -20.48 10.25 35.72
C THR A 208 -21.77 9.66 36.31
N LYS A 209 -22.00 8.37 36.06
CA LYS A 209 -22.99 7.51 36.69
C LYS A 209 -22.28 6.32 37.33
N LEU A 210 -22.86 5.77 38.39
CA LEU A 210 -22.41 4.50 38.97
C LEU A 210 -23.31 3.39 38.46
N ILE A 211 -22.70 2.29 38.02
CA ILE A 211 -23.41 1.10 37.59
C ILE A 211 -22.95 -0.06 38.46
N ASP A 212 -23.89 -0.76 39.08
CA ASP A 212 -23.59 -1.94 39.88
C ASP A 212 -23.04 -3.07 39.01
N ALA A 213 -22.10 -3.85 39.54
CA ALA A 213 -21.41 -4.89 38.79
C ALA A 213 -22.35 -6.00 38.28
N GLU A 214 -23.51 -6.19 38.91
CA GLU A 214 -24.54 -7.11 38.44
C GLU A 214 -25.21 -6.66 37.13
N ASN A 215 -25.20 -5.36 36.85
CA ASN A 215 -25.78 -4.76 35.65
C ASN A 215 -24.72 -4.38 34.61
N MET A 216 -23.45 -4.76 34.81
CA MET A 216 -22.34 -4.45 33.91
C MET A 216 -21.71 -5.73 33.36
N LEU A 217 -21.68 -5.84 32.05
CA LEU A 217 -20.90 -6.84 31.32
C LEU A 217 -19.54 -6.25 30.97
N HIS A 218 -18.47 -6.86 31.45
CA HIS A 218 -17.09 -6.46 31.17
C HIS A 218 -16.33 -7.60 30.50
N LEU A 219 -16.20 -7.52 29.18
CA LEU A 219 -15.39 -8.46 28.40
C LEU A 219 -13.96 -7.90 28.30
N LYS A 220 -12.95 -8.67 28.72
CA LYS A 220 -11.55 -8.22 28.72
C LYS A 220 -10.56 -9.36 28.51
N PHE A 221 -9.42 -9.05 27.90
CA PHE A 221 -8.28 -9.96 27.92
C PHE A 221 -7.61 -9.96 29.29
N THR A 222 -7.73 -11.07 29.99
CA THR A 222 -7.09 -11.30 31.28
C THR A 222 -5.89 -12.21 31.07
N ARG A 223 -4.67 -11.67 31.16
CA ARG A 223 -3.42 -12.42 31.02
C ARG A 223 -2.72 -12.68 32.36
N ARG A 224 -3.11 -11.95 33.40
CA ARG A 224 -2.60 -12.09 34.78
C ARG A 224 -3.77 -12.11 35.76
N LEU A 225 -3.62 -12.87 36.84
CA LEU A 225 -4.58 -12.88 37.94
C LEU A 225 -4.71 -11.46 38.53
N ASN A 226 -5.92 -11.08 38.96
CA ASN A 226 -6.25 -9.79 39.58
C ASN A 226 -6.10 -8.56 38.67
N GLN A 227 -6.06 -8.77 37.35
CA GLN A 227 -6.06 -7.70 36.36
C GLN A 227 -7.44 -7.06 36.25
N ALA A 228 -7.55 -5.77 36.55
CA ALA A 228 -8.81 -5.01 36.54
C ALA A 228 -9.29 -4.71 35.12
N ARG A 229 -8.42 -4.19 34.26
CA ARG A 229 -8.72 -3.74 32.88
C ARG A 229 -8.05 -4.61 31.81
N GLY A 230 -8.61 -4.68 30.61
CA GLY A 230 -8.01 -5.41 29.49
C GLY A 230 -6.86 -4.65 28.81
N VAL A 231 -6.06 -5.36 28.00
CA VAL A 231 -5.02 -4.79 27.13
C VAL A 231 -5.20 -5.34 25.73
N THR A 232 -5.01 -4.49 24.72
CA THR A 232 -5.13 -4.83 23.30
C THR A 232 -4.38 -6.12 22.92
N LEU A 233 -4.97 -6.92 22.04
CA LEU A 233 -4.33 -8.11 21.48
C LEU A 233 -3.04 -7.76 20.72
N LEU A 234 -2.97 -6.56 20.15
CA LEU A 234 -1.87 -6.08 19.31
C LEU A 234 -0.62 -5.67 20.11
N ALA A 235 -0.72 -5.52 21.43
CA ALA A 235 0.37 -4.98 22.27
C ALA A 235 1.75 -5.64 22.03
N PRO A 236 1.88 -6.97 21.86
CA PRO A 236 3.18 -7.60 21.62
C PRO A 236 3.75 -7.40 20.21
N VAL A 237 2.92 -7.01 19.23
CA VAL A 237 3.30 -6.96 17.80
C VAL A 237 3.31 -5.55 17.22
N ILE A 238 2.79 -4.55 17.94
CA ILE A 238 2.74 -3.14 17.52
C ILE A 238 4.08 -2.65 16.93
N ILE A 239 5.19 -2.89 17.63
CA ILE A 239 6.51 -2.43 17.18
C ILE A 239 6.90 -3.08 15.85
N ARG A 240 6.65 -4.39 15.70
CA ARG A 240 6.96 -5.10 14.45
C ARG A 240 6.08 -4.65 13.28
N LEU A 241 4.81 -4.34 13.55
CA LEU A 241 3.91 -3.81 12.54
C LEU A 241 4.35 -2.41 12.09
N LEU A 242 4.82 -1.57 13.03
CA LEU A 242 5.39 -0.28 12.71
C LEU A 242 6.67 -0.40 11.87
N ASP A 243 7.62 -1.23 12.30
CA ASP A 243 8.88 -1.45 11.60
C ASP A 243 8.64 -1.93 10.15
N LEU A 244 7.67 -2.83 9.95
CA LEU A 244 7.31 -3.33 8.63
C LEU A 244 6.75 -2.22 7.74
N LYS A 245 5.84 -1.40 8.27
CA LYS A 245 5.26 -0.28 7.54
C LYS A 245 6.32 0.75 7.15
N GLU A 246 7.19 1.13 8.09
CA GLU A 246 8.28 2.08 7.82
C GLU A 246 9.26 1.54 6.78
N TYR A 247 9.54 0.24 6.79
CA TYR A 247 10.35 -0.42 5.77
C TYR A 247 9.68 -0.35 4.38
N GLU A 248 8.41 -0.72 4.26
CA GLU A 248 7.67 -0.67 3.00
C GLU A 248 7.56 0.75 2.43
N ASP A 249 7.28 1.74 3.28
CA ASP A 249 7.24 3.15 2.88
C ASP A 249 8.63 3.65 2.44
N SER A 250 9.69 3.20 3.11
CA SER A 250 11.08 3.51 2.74
C SER A 250 11.48 2.91 1.39
N GLU A 251 11.08 1.66 1.11
CA GLU A 251 11.31 1.00 -0.18
C GLU A 251 10.49 1.66 -1.29
N ARG A 252 9.22 1.97 -1.04
CA ARG A 252 8.36 2.70 -1.99
C ARG A 252 8.94 4.07 -2.31
N LEU A 253 9.39 4.82 -1.30
CA LEU A 253 10.01 6.13 -1.47
C LEU A 253 11.32 6.01 -2.26
N ALA A 254 12.15 5.00 -1.96
CA ALA A 254 13.39 4.74 -2.70
C ALA A 254 13.10 4.45 -4.18
N ALA A 255 12.15 3.57 -4.46
CA ALA A 255 11.74 3.25 -5.83
C ALA A 255 11.21 4.49 -6.57
N ARG A 256 10.41 5.33 -5.90
CA ARG A 256 9.93 6.61 -6.47
C ARG A 256 11.07 7.58 -6.78
N ILE A 257 12.03 7.73 -5.88
CA ILE A 257 13.20 8.59 -6.09
C ILE A 257 14.07 8.05 -7.24
N SER A 258 14.34 6.74 -7.26
CA SER A 258 15.08 6.11 -8.35
C SER A 258 14.34 6.23 -9.70
N ALA A 259 13.01 6.15 -9.72
CA ALA A 259 12.23 6.38 -10.93
C ALA A 259 12.23 7.85 -11.37
N ALA A 260 12.38 8.80 -10.45
CA ALA A 260 12.40 10.23 -10.74
C ALA A 260 13.75 10.72 -11.30
N PHE A 261 14.85 10.00 -11.07
CA PHE A 261 16.18 10.35 -11.58
C PHE A 261 16.65 9.36 -12.65
N ALA A 262 16.55 9.73 -13.92
CA ALA A 262 17.03 8.89 -15.03
C ALA A 262 18.57 8.88 -15.11
N MET A 263 19.20 10.05 -15.22
CA MET A 263 20.66 10.26 -15.33
C MET A 263 20.99 11.71 -14.93
N PHE A 264 22.24 12.01 -14.59
CA PHE A 264 22.75 13.37 -14.43
C PHE A 264 24.06 13.54 -15.20
N ILE A 265 24.32 14.73 -15.75
CA ILE A 265 25.59 15.06 -16.39
C ILE A 265 26.52 15.71 -15.36
N ARG A 266 27.67 15.09 -15.12
CA ARG A 266 28.76 15.62 -14.31
C ARG A 266 29.70 16.40 -15.21
N ARG A 267 30.03 17.65 -14.87
CA ARG A 267 31.01 18.48 -15.59
C ARG A 267 32.31 18.56 -14.80
N SER A 268 33.46 18.38 -15.45
CA SER A 268 34.78 18.54 -14.84
C SER A 268 35.30 19.98 -15.02
N ASP A 269 35.75 20.62 -13.95
CA ASP A 269 36.30 22.00 -13.96
C ASP A 269 37.70 22.13 -14.60
N ALA A 270 38.26 21.06 -15.18
CA ALA A 270 39.69 20.97 -15.51
C ALA A 270 40.12 21.60 -16.87
N MET A 271 39.26 22.38 -17.55
CA MET A 271 39.58 22.96 -18.87
C MET A 271 39.30 24.47 -18.98
N VAL A 272 39.43 25.23 -17.89
CA VAL A 272 39.46 26.71 -17.97
C VAL A 272 40.91 27.19 -18.05
N GLN A 273 41.60 26.87 -19.15
CA GLN A 273 42.90 27.48 -19.43
C GLN A 273 43.18 27.53 -20.94
N ASP A 274 42.34 28.26 -21.68
CA ASP A 274 42.78 29.20 -22.71
C ASP A 274 41.57 30.01 -23.19
N GLY A 275 41.80 31.25 -23.63
CA GLY A 275 40.84 32.35 -23.78
C GLY A 275 39.68 32.21 -24.77
N ASP A 276 39.23 31.00 -25.09
CA ASP A 276 38.02 30.73 -25.87
C ASP A 276 37.02 29.95 -25.00
N ALA A 277 36.40 30.61 -24.02
CA ALA A 277 35.26 30.04 -23.32
C ALA A 277 34.05 30.05 -24.28
N PRO A 278 33.49 28.89 -24.68
CA PRO A 278 32.19 28.87 -25.32
C PRO A 278 31.17 29.51 -24.37
N ASP A 279 30.29 30.35 -24.89
CA ASP A 279 29.22 30.96 -24.13
C ASP A 279 28.26 29.84 -23.65
N TYR A 280 28.46 29.40 -22.41
CA TYR A 280 27.65 28.36 -21.75
C TYR A 280 26.43 28.95 -21.04
N ALA A 281 26.16 30.24 -21.21
CA ALA A 281 24.96 30.85 -20.68
C ALA A 281 23.78 30.53 -21.60
N ASP A 282 22.83 29.78 -21.04
CA ASP A 282 21.41 29.91 -21.39
C ASP A 282 20.95 29.34 -22.75
N LYS A 283 21.20 28.04 -22.96
CA LYS A 283 20.33 27.23 -23.81
C LYS A 283 19.96 25.95 -23.07
N ASP A 284 18.67 25.80 -22.77
CA ASP A 284 18.08 24.52 -22.41
C ASP A 284 18.52 23.49 -23.47
N ARG A 285 19.50 22.65 -23.13
CA ARG A 285 19.91 21.54 -23.97
C ARG A 285 18.93 20.41 -23.72
N ASP A 286 17.94 20.31 -24.58
CA ASP A 286 17.05 19.15 -24.62
C ASP A 286 17.87 17.92 -25.02
N LEU A 287 17.95 16.95 -24.11
CA LEU A 287 18.56 15.66 -24.34
C LEU A 287 17.44 14.64 -24.46
N ASP A 288 17.20 14.16 -25.67
CA ASP A 288 16.22 13.09 -25.92
C ASP A 288 16.77 11.77 -25.37
N ILE A 289 16.21 11.34 -24.24
CA ILE A 289 16.61 10.11 -23.54
C ILE A 289 15.57 9.02 -23.82
N GLU A 290 15.99 7.96 -24.49
CA GLU A 290 15.24 6.71 -24.66
C GLU A 290 16.05 5.54 -24.06
N PRO A 291 15.42 4.44 -23.64
CA PRO A 291 16.13 3.25 -23.18
C PRO A 291 17.08 2.71 -24.26
N GLY A 292 18.40 2.80 -24.02
CA GLY A 292 19.43 2.37 -24.96
C GLY A 292 20.05 3.49 -25.80
N THR A 293 19.62 4.75 -25.62
CA THR A 293 20.23 5.90 -26.30
C THR A 293 21.71 6.03 -25.91
N ILE A 294 22.58 5.99 -26.92
CA ILE A 294 23.99 6.35 -26.78
C ILE A 294 24.10 7.86 -26.97
N LEU A 295 24.26 8.60 -25.87
CA LEU A 295 24.41 10.05 -25.89
C LEU A 295 25.78 10.43 -26.51
N LYS A 296 25.75 10.91 -27.75
CA LYS A 296 26.95 11.30 -28.52
C LYS A 296 27.35 12.77 -28.33
N ASP A 297 26.46 13.60 -27.79
CA ASP A 297 26.63 15.05 -27.70
C ASP A 297 27.20 15.52 -26.35
N LEU A 298 27.99 14.70 -25.66
CA LEU A 298 28.70 15.16 -24.45
C LEU A 298 29.80 16.14 -24.85
N LEU A 299 29.80 17.33 -24.23
CA LEU A 299 30.87 18.31 -24.45
C LEU A 299 32.16 17.87 -23.75
N PRO A 300 33.35 18.34 -24.20
CA PRO A 300 34.61 17.98 -23.56
C PRO A 300 34.59 18.31 -22.06
N GLY A 301 34.74 17.28 -21.22
CA GLY A 301 34.66 17.39 -19.75
C GLY A 301 33.29 17.05 -19.14
N GLU A 302 32.29 16.67 -19.93
CA GLU A 302 31.01 16.13 -19.45
C GLU A 302 31.05 14.59 -19.36
N ASP A 303 30.58 14.02 -18.25
CA ASP A 303 30.44 12.58 -17.98
C ASP A 303 29.03 12.26 -17.49
N ILE A 304 28.52 11.05 -17.74
CA ILE A 304 27.15 10.65 -17.37
C ILE A 304 27.18 9.83 -16.09
N GLY A 305 26.48 10.32 -15.06
CA GLY A 305 26.21 9.59 -13.83
C GLY A 305 24.77 9.09 -13.78
N THR A 306 24.56 7.89 -13.24
CA THR A 306 23.23 7.38 -12.87
C THR A 306 23.09 7.43 -11.35
N ILE A 307 21.96 7.91 -10.82
CA ILE A 307 21.66 7.78 -9.39
C ILE A 307 21.18 6.35 -9.16
N LYS A 308 22.09 5.46 -8.76
CA LYS A 308 21.72 4.14 -8.26
C LYS A 308 21.39 4.26 -6.77
N SER A 309 20.24 3.75 -6.37
CA SER A 309 19.94 3.49 -4.96
C SER A 309 20.67 2.20 -4.58
N ASP A 310 21.99 2.28 -4.42
CA ASP A 310 22.79 1.16 -3.94
C ASP A 310 22.49 1.02 -2.44
N ARG A 311 21.43 0.30 -2.05
CA ARG A 311 21.10 0.09 -0.63
C ARG A 311 21.47 -1.33 -0.18
N PRO A 312 22.18 -1.48 0.96
CA PRO A 312 22.72 -0.41 1.83
C PRO A 312 23.91 0.33 1.18
N ASN A 313 23.89 1.68 1.20
CA ASN A 313 24.88 2.51 0.51
C ASN A 313 26.13 2.68 1.37
N ALA A 314 27.31 2.63 0.74
CA ALA A 314 28.59 2.96 1.35
C ALA A 314 28.89 4.48 1.34
N ASN A 315 28.06 5.28 0.67
CA ASN A 315 28.21 6.74 0.59
C ASN A 315 27.54 7.45 1.76
N LEU A 316 28.28 8.36 2.39
CA LEU A 316 27.78 9.26 3.41
C LEU A 316 27.44 10.62 2.78
N ASP A 317 26.27 10.69 2.14
CA ASP A 317 25.90 11.81 1.26
C ASP A 317 25.47 13.10 1.98
N GLY A 318 25.39 13.11 3.32
CA GLY A 318 24.87 14.24 4.09
C GLY A 318 25.60 14.49 5.41
N MET A 319 25.24 13.75 6.47
CA MET A 319 25.80 13.97 7.80
C MET A 319 25.87 12.67 8.62
N ALA A 320 27.02 12.36 9.23
CA ALA A 320 27.17 11.31 10.23
C ALA A 320 27.60 11.90 11.57
N CYS A 321 26.64 12.05 12.49
CA CYS A 321 26.90 12.59 13.82
C CYS A 321 26.72 11.51 14.90
N SER A 322 27.64 11.48 15.86
CA SER A 322 27.56 10.59 17.04
C SER A 322 27.55 9.11 16.68
N MET A 323 26.54 8.32 17.08
CA MET A 323 26.56 6.87 16.83
C MET A 323 26.59 6.54 15.32
N ALA A 324 26.06 7.43 14.49
CA ALA A 324 26.12 7.29 13.03
C ALA A 324 27.55 7.32 12.49
N SER A 325 28.49 8.08 13.10
CA SER A 325 29.88 8.09 12.67
C SER A 325 30.60 6.79 13.00
N ALA A 326 30.30 6.15 14.14
CA ALA A 326 30.84 4.83 14.46
C ALA A 326 30.32 3.73 13.51
N ILE A 327 29.04 3.81 13.12
CA ILE A 327 28.43 2.88 12.15
C ILE A 327 29.03 3.09 10.76
N ALA A 328 29.29 4.34 10.37
CA ALA A 328 29.91 4.65 9.07
C ALA A 328 31.27 3.95 8.90
N MET A 329 32.03 3.73 9.98
CA MET A 329 33.35 3.06 9.92
C MET A 329 33.30 1.61 9.44
N VAL A 330 32.11 0.97 9.38
CA VAL A 330 31.92 -0.37 8.81
C VAL A 330 31.97 -0.35 7.27
N GLY A 331 31.76 0.80 6.66
CA GLY A 331 31.81 0.97 5.20
C GLY A 331 33.20 0.71 4.61
N ASN A 332 33.24 0.04 3.46
CA ASN A 332 34.47 -0.19 2.71
C ASN A 332 34.19 -0.25 1.19
N PRO A 333 34.44 0.82 0.41
CA PRO A 333 35.02 2.12 0.81
C PRO A 333 33.97 3.09 1.39
N ILE A 334 34.37 3.98 2.30
CA ILE A 334 33.59 5.13 2.78
C ILE A 334 33.81 6.30 1.82
N ILE A 335 32.74 6.77 1.20
CA ILE A 335 32.77 7.87 0.23
C ILE A 335 32.02 9.06 0.81
N MET A 336 32.67 10.22 0.91
CA MET A 336 32.08 11.46 1.44
C MET A 336 32.13 12.60 0.41
N PRO A 337 31.02 13.31 0.15
CA PRO A 337 31.02 14.58 -0.56
C PRO A 337 31.75 15.70 0.19
N GLU A 338 32.31 16.68 -0.54
CA GLU A 338 32.96 17.87 0.06
C GLU A 338 32.06 18.65 1.03
N ASN A 339 30.75 18.67 0.78
CA ASN A 339 29.77 19.36 1.63
C ASN A 339 29.16 18.49 2.73
N ALA A 340 29.55 17.21 2.83
CA ALA A 340 29.10 16.35 3.92
C ALA A 340 29.92 16.61 5.20
N MET A 341 29.35 16.28 6.37
CA MET A 341 30.04 16.43 7.66
C MET A 341 29.96 15.19 8.53
N MET A 342 31.00 14.96 9.30
CA MET A 342 31.05 13.96 10.36
C MET A 342 31.34 14.62 11.70
N MET A 343 30.67 14.16 12.76
CA MET A 343 30.97 14.60 14.12
C MET A 343 31.17 13.40 15.04
N ILE A 344 32.24 13.47 15.83
CA ILE A 344 32.54 12.53 16.90
C ILE A 344 32.58 13.27 18.24
N HIS A 345 31.93 12.69 19.26
CA HIS A 345 31.90 13.22 20.62
C HIS A 345 31.83 12.07 21.63
N LYS A 346 32.16 12.35 22.90
CA LYS A 346 32.05 11.35 23.97
C LYS A 346 30.62 10.83 24.13
N PRO A 347 30.44 9.56 24.52
CA PRO A 347 29.14 9.03 24.88
C PRO A 347 28.48 9.90 25.95
N ARG A 348 27.32 10.48 25.63
CA ARG A 348 26.53 11.29 26.54
C ARG A 348 25.19 10.63 26.82
N GLY A 349 24.67 10.85 28.03
CA GLY A 349 23.30 10.45 28.35
C GLY A 349 22.87 10.98 29.72
N VAL A 350 21.60 10.76 30.05
CA VAL A 350 20.97 11.30 31.25
C VAL A 350 20.61 10.14 32.17
N ALA A 351 21.02 10.24 33.43
CA ALA A 351 20.64 9.29 34.48
C ALA A 351 20.12 10.04 35.71
N GLY A 352 19.19 9.40 36.43
CA GLY A 352 18.64 9.87 37.70
C GLY A 352 18.44 8.68 38.63
N GLY A 353 18.84 8.83 39.89
CA GLY A 353 18.89 7.75 40.87
C GLY A 353 19.76 8.12 42.07
N GLU A 354 20.16 7.14 42.88
CA GLU A 354 21.09 7.34 43.98
C GLU A 354 22.53 7.53 43.46
N ALA A 355 23.46 7.96 44.34
CA ALA A 355 24.84 8.26 43.94
C ALA A 355 25.55 7.08 43.26
N GLU A 356 25.24 5.84 43.66
CA GLU A 356 25.79 4.63 43.04
C GLU A 356 25.22 4.38 41.65
N ASP A 357 23.93 4.64 41.41
CA ASP A 357 23.31 4.49 40.08
C ASP A 357 23.92 5.46 39.06
N ILE A 358 24.25 6.68 39.50
CA ILE A 358 24.90 7.69 38.65
C ILE A 358 26.35 7.30 38.34
N ARG A 359 27.07 6.68 39.29
CA ARG A 359 28.43 6.16 39.06
C ARG A 359 28.43 4.95 38.12
N GLU A 360 27.53 4.00 38.31
CA GLU A 360 27.38 2.84 37.39
C GLU A 360 27.04 3.30 35.96
N TYR A 361 26.25 4.36 35.83
CA TYR A 361 25.96 4.96 34.53
C TYR A 361 27.18 5.66 33.91
N ALA A 362 27.98 6.39 34.71
CA ALA A 362 29.23 6.97 34.25
C ALA A 362 30.22 5.88 33.79
N ASP A 363 30.38 4.81 34.56
CA ASP A 363 31.22 3.66 34.21
C ASP A 363 30.74 2.98 32.90
N LEU A 364 29.43 2.97 32.65
CA LEU A 364 28.87 2.49 31.39
C LEU A 364 29.24 3.39 30.20
N LEU A 365 29.19 4.72 30.37
CA LEU A 365 29.59 5.65 29.33
C LEU A 365 31.10 5.52 29.01
N ASP A 366 31.94 5.41 30.03
CA ASP A 366 33.38 5.14 29.88
C ASP A 366 33.64 3.80 29.17
N LYS A 367 32.82 2.79 29.48
CA LYS A 367 32.90 1.50 28.81
C LYS A 367 32.48 1.58 27.34
N ILE A 368 31.45 2.36 27.01
CA ILE A 368 31.05 2.59 25.61
C ILE A 368 32.17 3.35 24.88
N GLU A 369 32.79 4.34 25.51
CA GLU A 369 33.97 5.03 24.96
C GLU A 369 35.10 4.05 24.64
N SER A 370 35.40 3.12 25.56
CA SER A 370 36.42 2.08 25.35
C SER A 370 36.13 1.12 24.20
N VAL A 371 34.86 0.99 23.77
CA VAL A 371 34.46 0.16 22.62
C VAL A 371 34.48 0.96 21.33
N ILE A 372 34.17 2.26 21.38
CA ILE A 372 34.11 3.13 20.20
C ILE A 372 35.51 3.55 19.73
N ILE A 373 36.46 3.78 20.66
CA ILE A 373 37.83 4.16 20.31
C ILE A 373 38.49 3.15 19.34
N PRO A 374 38.48 1.83 19.60
CA PRO A 374 39.02 0.82 18.69
C PRO A 374 38.48 0.91 17.25
N ILE A 375 37.19 1.20 17.09
CA ILE A 375 36.53 1.27 15.79
C ILE A 375 37.12 2.42 14.95
N TYR A 376 37.33 3.58 15.56
CA TYR A 376 37.94 4.72 14.87
C TYR A 376 39.44 4.52 14.67
N THR A 377 40.15 3.93 15.63
CA THR A 377 41.61 3.68 15.47
C THR A 377 41.90 2.67 14.36
N GLU A 378 41.07 1.63 14.22
CA GLU A 378 41.23 0.63 13.16
C GLU A 378 41.04 1.26 11.77
N LYS A 379 40.09 2.19 11.64
CA LYS A 379 39.82 2.85 10.36
C LYS A 379 40.82 3.96 10.03
N THR A 380 41.12 4.81 10.99
CA THR A 380 41.94 6.02 10.78
C THR A 380 43.45 5.77 10.87
N GLY A 381 43.87 4.68 11.52
CA GLY A 381 45.27 4.41 11.85
C GLY A 381 45.85 5.33 12.94
N LYS A 382 45.04 6.20 13.55
CA LYS A 382 45.44 7.09 14.64
C LYS A 382 45.59 6.34 15.96
N THR A 383 46.31 6.95 16.91
CA THR A 383 46.46 6.36 18.24
C THR A 383 45.14 6.45 19.04
N PRO A 384 44.86 5.50 19.95
CA PRO A 384 43.71 5.58 20.85
C PRO A 384 43.62 6.91 21.62
N GLU A 385 44.77 7.47 22.00
CA GLU A 385 44.87 8.74 22.72
C GLU A 385 44.43 9.93 21.85
N ASP A 386 44.79 9.93 20.57
CA ASP A 386 44.37 10.98 19.62
C ASP A 386 42.85 10.93 19.38
N ILE A 387 42.29 9.73 19.20
CA ILE A 387 40.84 9.55 19.03
C ILE A 387 40.08 9.96 20.29
N ALA A 388 40.57 9.61 21.48
CA ALA A 388 39.97 10.03 22.75
C ALA A 388 39.97 11.56 22.91
N ALA A 389 41.06 12.23 22.49
CA ALA A 389 41.14 13.69 22.49
C ALA A 389 40.13 14.32 21.51
N MET A 390 39.97 13.74 20.31
CA MET A 390 38.99 14.21 19.34
C MET A 390 37.54 14.00 19.81
N LEU A 391 37.24 12.89 20.50
CA LEU A 391 35.92 12.65 21.12
C LEU A 391 35.63 13.64 22.25
N ALA A 392 36.64 13.95 23.08
CA ALA A 392 36.48 14.91 24.18
C ALA A 392 36.21 16.33 23.69
N LYS A 393 36.76 16.71 22.53
CA LYS A 393 36.62 18.05 21.93
C LYS A 393 35.29 18.27 21.20
N GLU A 394 34.44 17.25 21.03
CA GLU A 394 33.30 17.31 20.09
C GLU A 394 33.77 17.76 18.70
N THR A 395 34.52 16.89 18.02
CA THR A 395 35.19 17.25 16.76
C THR A 395 34.24 17.14 15.58
N TRP A 396 34.06 18.26 14.88
CA TRP A 396 33.35 18.36 13.60
C TRP A 396 34.36 18.37 12.46
N MET A 397 34.11 17.57 11.43
CA MET A 397 34.96 17.41 10.25
C MET A 397 34.12 17.47 8.98
N SER A 398 34.59 18.21 7.99
CA SER A 398 34.08 18.19 6.60
C SER A 398 34.48 16.89 5.89
N GLY A 399 33.84 16.59 4.76
CA GLY A 399 34.22 15.44 3.93
C GLY A 399 35.71 15.41 3.56
N ALA A 400 36.29 16.58 3.28
CA ALA A 400 37.72 16.70 2.98
C ALA A 400 38.59 16.38 4.21
N GLU A 401 38.22 16.91 5.38
CA GLU A 401 38.92 16.64 6.64
C GLU A 401 38.79 15.17 7.06
N CYS A 402 37.63 14.55 6.84
CA CYS A 402 37.43 13.12 7.09
C CYS A 402 38.35 12.25 6.25
N VAL A 403 38.59 12.61 4.98
CA VAL A 403 39.54 11.88 4.12
C VAL A 403 40.98 12.11 4.60
N SER A 404 41.36 13.34 4.95
CA SER A 404 42.72 13.62 5.45
C SER A 404 43.02 12.97 6.79
N GLU A 405 42.02 12.88 7.67
CA GLU A 405 42.15 12.34 9.03
C GLU A 405 41.90 10.81 9.07
N GLY A 406 41.60 10.18 7.92
CA GLY A 406 41.43 8.73 7.78
C GLY A 406 40.04 8.18 8.15
N PHE A 407 39.05 9.04 8.36
CA PHE A 407 37.65 8.65 8.63
C PHE A 407 36.86 8.33 7.34
N ALA A 408 37.37 8.70 6.16
CA ALA A 408 36.78 8.38 4.86
C ALA A 408 37.85 7.99 3.84
N ASP A 409 37.50 7.17 2.84
CA ASP A 409 38.44 6.64 1.85
C ASP A 409 38.48 7.45 0.56
N LYS A 410 37.38 8.12 0.18
CA LYS A 410 37.28 8.91 -1.05
C LYS A 410 36.47 10.19 -0.85
N LEU A 411 37.01 11.29 -1.36
CA LEU A 411 36.31 12.57 -1.48
C LEU A 411 35.64 12.65 -2.86
N ILE A 412 34.37 13.05 -2.90
CA ILE A 412 33.65 13.35 -4.15
C ILE A 412 33.16 14.79 -4.16
N GLN A 413 32.89 15.32 -5.35
CA GLN A 413 32.38 16.68 -5.52
C GLN A 413 31.09 16.92 -4.70
N PRO A 414 30.83 18.16 -4.27
CA PRO A 414 29.71 18.49 -3.39
C PRO A 414 28.37 18.11 -4.03
N VAL A 415 27.56 17.35 -3.29
CA VAL A 415 26.24 16.94 -3.74
C VAL A 415 25.24 18.04 -3.37
N LYS A 416 24.64 18.70 -4.37
CA LYS A 416 23.58 19.72 -4.18
C LYS A 416 22.21 19.10 -3.83
N ALA A 417 22.18 18.15 -2.89
CA ALA A 417 20.94 17.60 -2.35
C ALA A 417 21.07 17.51 -0.84
N MET A 418 20.29 18.29 -0.11
CA MET A 418 20.30 18.30 1.36
C MET A 418 18.98 17.73 1.87
N ALA A 419 19.04 16.67 2.68
CA ALA A 419 17.91 16.19 3.45
C ALA A 419 17.64 17.15 4.61
N CYS A 420 16.38 17.59 4.75
CA CYS A 420 15.93 18.34 5.91
C CYS A 420 16.01 17.47 7.19
N ILE A 421 16.71 17.96 8.23
CA ILE A 421 16.76 17.32 9.55
C ILE A 421 15.85 18.08 10.50
N HIS A 422 14.70 17.49 10.86
CA HIS A 422 13.86 17.96 11.97
C HIS A 422 14.20 17.15 13.24
N SER A 423 15.27 17.52 13.96
CA SER A 423 15.60 16.89 15.24
C SER A 423 15.86 17.93 16.33
N LYS A 424 15.14 17.82 17.45
CA LYS A 424 15.33 18.66 18.65
C LYS A 424 16.71 18.48 19.31
N ARG A 425 17.44 17.41 18.98
CA ARG A 425 18.79 17.13 19.54
C ARG A 425 19.91 17.98 18.93
N VAL A 426 19.63 18.69 17.84
CA VAL A 426 20.59 19.59 17.17
C VAL A 426 20.93 20.79 18.08
N GLU A 427 20.04 21.16 18.99
CA GLU A 427 20.22 22.25 19.96
C GLU A 427 21.15 21.89 21.14
N GLU A 428 21.50 20.61 21.31
CA GLU A 428 22.30 20.09 22.45
C GLU A 428 23.82 20.07 22.19
N PHE A 429 24.30 20.48 21.00
CA PHE A 429 25.72 20.44 20.62
C PHE A 429 26.41 21.80 20.88
N GLU A 430 27.52 21.80 21.62
CA GLU A 430 28.17 23.04 22.09
C GLU A 430 29.10 23.68 21.05
N HIS A 431 29.61 22.89 20.09
CA HIS A 431 30.67 23.33 19.16
C HIS A 431 30.27 23.30 17.67
N MET A 432 28.97 23.29 17.39
CA MET A 432 28.44 23.30 16.02
C MET A 432 28.87 24.56 15.22
N PRO A 433 29.42 24.40 13.99
CA PRO A 433 29.78 25.53 13.12
C PRO A 433 28.59 26.44 12.77
N GLN A 434 28.82 27.77 12.73
CA GLN A 434 27.78 28.77 12.47
C GLN A 434 27.15 28.67 11.07
N SER A 435 27.90 28.21 10.06
CA SER A 435 27.41 27.94 8.71
C SER A 435 26.30 26.89 8.70
N ILE A 436 26.39 25.86 9.54
CA ILE A 436 25.38 24.82 9.70
C ILE A 436 24.16 25.32 10.47
N LYS A 437 24.38 26.09 11.55
CA LYS A 437 23.29 26.69 12.34
C LYS A 437 22.38 27.57 11.47
N GLY A 438 22.98 28.34 10.55
CA GLY A 438 22.26 29.14 9.56
C GLY A 438 21.53 28.33 8.47
N MET A 439 22.07 27.18 8.07
CA MET A 439 21.45 26.29 7.07
C MET A 439 20.29 25.44 7.62
N ILE A 440 20.30 25.11 8.92
CA ILE A 440 19.26 24.26 9.56
C ILE A 440 18.07 25.09 10.07
N ILE A 441 18.26 26.35 10.49
CA ILE A 441 17.27 27.13 11.25
C ILE A 441 16.52 28.18 10.39
N ALA A 442 16.89 28.39 9.11
CA ALA A 442 16.21 29.38 8.28
C ALA A 442 14.77 28.97 7.91
N PRO A 443 13.74 29.77 8.24
CA PRO A 443 12.37 29.53 7.80
C PRO A 443 12.19 29.97 6.34
N GLN A 444 11.66 29.10 5.48
CA GLN A 444 11.18 29.52 4.15
C GLN A 444 9.70 29.92 4.23
N GLY A 445 9.44 31.21 4.04
CA GLY A 445 8.14 31.78 3.70
C GLY A 445 8.32 32.76 2.53
N ASN A 446 7.42 32.70 1.56
CA ASN A 446 7.49 33.37 0.25
C ASN A 446 7.55 34.92 0.26
N ALA A 447 8.27 35.44 -0.74
CA ALA A 447 8.10 36.68 -1.53
C ALA A 447 8.34 38.11 -0.93
N GLY A 448 9.33 38.83 -1.51
CA GLY A 448 9.16 40.23 -1.96
C GLY A 448 9.93 41.39 -1.27
N ALA A 449 10.89 41.97 -2.01
CA ALA A 449 11.43 43.36 -1.98
C ALA A 449 12.58 43.79 -1.01
N GLN A 450 13.54 44.53 -1.59
CA GLN A 450 14.86 45.05 -1.12
C GLN A 450 14.78 46.29 -0.19
N PRO A 451 15.89 47.01 0.15
CA PRO A 451 17.14 46.67 0.84
C PRO A 451 17.40 47.52 2.13
N GLN A 452 18.37 47.07 2.94
CA GLN A 452 18.93 47.57 4.22
C GLN A 452 19.23 49.09 4.36
N PRO A 453 19.29 49.69 5.59
CA PRO A 453 20.49 49.61 6.48
C PRO A 453 20.31 49.62 8.03
N GLN A 454 21.06 48.67 8.64
CA GLN A 454 21.91 48.69 9.86
C GLN A 454 21.58 49.42 11.20
N ALA A 455 21.55 48.55 12.24
CA ALA A 455 22.35 48.53 13.48
C ALA A 455 22.06 49.46 14.69
N LYS A 456 21.67 48.85 15.83
CA LYS A 456 22.53 48.61 17.02
C LYS A 456 21.76 47.91 18.16
N ALA A 457 22.38 46.88 18.74
CA ALA A 457 22.10 46.37 20.10
C ALA A 457 23.09 47.07 21.09
N PRO A 458 23.13 46.81 22.42
CA PRO A 458 22.45 45.77 23.21
C PRO A 458 22.02 46.16 24.67
N GLU A 459 21.58 45.13 25.43
CA GLU A 459 21.65 44.94 26.90
C GLU A 459 20.63 45.70 27.78
N SER A 460 20.01 45.13 28.84
CA SER A 460 20.42 44.11 29.82
C SER A 460 19.14 43.56 30.52
N GLN A 461 18.92 42.25 30.61
CA GLN A 461 19.23 41.36 31.75
C GLN A 461 18.34 41.43 33.03
N ILE A 462 17.84 40.23 33.37
CA ILE A 462 17.71 39.61 34.70
C ILE A 462 16.33 39.60 35.41
N GLN A 463 15.96 38.34 35.69
CA GLN A 463 14.97 37.77 36.60
C GLN A 463 14.87 38.44 37.98
N SER A 464 13.70 38.39 38.60
CA SER A 464 13.43 37.51 39.76
C SER A 464 12.05 37.79 40.37
N GLN A 465 11.55 36.77 41.05
CA GLN A 465 10.18 36.56 41.48
C GLN A 465 9.81 37.32 42.76
N ALA A 466 8.48 37.46 42.92
CA ALA A 466 7.70 37.13 44.11
C ALA A 466 7.09 38.29 44.96
N GLN A 467 5.78 38.11 45.15
CA GLN A 467 4.91 38.50 46.27
C GLN A 467 4.34 39.93 46.33
N SER A 468 3.02 40.01 46.15
CA SER A 468 2.12 40.47 47.23
C SER A 468 0.64 40.19 46.88
N LEU A 469 -0.09 39.73 47.89
CA LEU A 469 -1.54 39.53 47.87
C LEU A 469 -2.26 40.87 47.67
N VAL A 470 -3.28 40.93 46.80
CA VAL A 470 -4.23 42.06 46.81
C VAL A 470 -5.65 41.59 46.49
N THR A 471 -6.52 42.02 47.39
CA THR A 471 -7.98 42.16 47.36
C THR A 471 -8.61 42.37 45.98
N VAL A 472 -9.76 41.71 45.77
CA VAL A 472 -10.59 41.84 44.58
C VAL A 472 -11.21 43.24 44.54
N ASP A 473 -10.75 44.08 43.61
CA ASP A 473 -11.30 45.42 43.36
C ASP A 473 -12.53 45.31 42.44
N GLU A 474 -13.73 45.52 43.00
CA GLU A 474 -15.02 45.47 42.29
C GLU A 474 -15.10 46.43 41.10
N ASN A 475 -14.34 47.54 41.11
CA ASN A 475 -14.34 48.51 40.02
C ASN A 475 -13.59 47.99 38.78
N ALA A 476 -12.54 47.19 38.98
CA ALA A 476 -11.78 46.57 37.88
C ALA A 476 -12.60 45.49 37.14
N ILE A 477 -13.48 44.78 37.86
CA ILE A 477 -14.39 43.78 37.27
C ILE A 477 -15.48 44.47 36.42
N ARG A 478 -16.07 45.58 36.92
CA ARG A 478 -17.08 46.35 36.17
C ARG A 478 -16.51 46.96 34.88
N ALA A 479 -15.26 47.44 34.90
CA ALA A 479 -14.61 47.99 33.71
C ALA A 479 -14.38 46.91 32.63
N ARG A 480 -13.91 45.72 33.01
CA ARG A 480 -13.74 44.58 32.09
C ARG A 480 -15.07 44.12 31.49
N LEU A 481 -16.13 44.05 32.28
CA LEU A 481 -17.45 43.61 31.82
C LEU A 481 -18.09 44.61 30.83
N GLN A 482 -17.83 45.91 31.00
CA GLN A 482 -18.25 46.95 30.04
C GLN A 482 -17.44 46.95 28.73
N GLU A 483 -16.16 46.60 28.79
CA GLU A 483 -15.30 46.45 27.61
C GLU A 483 -15.70 45.20 26.80
N GLU A 484 -15.99 44.10 27.48
CA GLU A 484 -16.47 42.86 26.88
C GLU A 484 -17.85 43.05 26.20
N GLN A 485 -18.77 43.79 26.82
CA GLN A 485 -20.04 44.15 26.19
C GLN A 485 -19.88 45.06 24.95
N ARG A 486 -18.93 46.02 24.98
CA ARG A 486 -18.63 46.84 23.79
C ARG A 486 -18.07 46.01 22.63
N ASN A 487 -17.18 45.07 22.92
CA ASN A 487 -16.63 44.17 21.92
C ASN A 487 -17.71 43.24 21.33
N ARG A 488 -18.63 42.74 22.16
CA ARG A 488 -19.79 41.94 21.71
C ARG A 488 -20.68 42.72 20.75
N ILE A 489 -21.10 43.93 21.13
CA ILE A 489 -21.99 44.76 20.29
C ILE A 489 -21.32 45.10 18.96
N THR A 490 -20.02 45.47 18.99
CA THR A 490 -19.26 45.80 17.78
C THR A 490 -19.09 44.59 16.87
N GLY A 491 -18.83 43.41 17.43
CA GLY A 491 -18.77 42.15 16.68
C GLY A 491 -20.08 41.81 15.99
N ILE A 492 -21.22 41.94 16.69
CA ILE A 492 -22.55 41.69 16.12
C ILE A 492 -22.83 42.70 14.98
N GLN A 493 -22.55 43.99 15.17
CA GLN A 493 -22.74 44.99 14.11
C GLN A 493 -21.91 44.69 12.85
N ASN A 494 -20.66 44.25 13.02
CA ASN A 494 -19.79 43.89 11.90
C ASN A 494 -20.32 42.71 11.09
N VAL A 495 -20.95 41.71 11.72
CA VAL A 495 -21.57 40.57 11.02
C VAL A 495 -22.70 41.01 10.09
N PHE A 496 -23.49 42.01 10.49
CA PHE A 496 -24.61 42.51 9.71
C PHE A 496 -24.21 43.59 8.69
N SER A 497 -23.00 44.15 8.79
CA SER A 497 -22.52 45.24 7.92
C SER A 497 -22.55 44.92 6.42
N LEU A 498 -22.25 43.67 6.05
CA LEU A 498 -22.28 43.18 4.66
C LEU A 498 -23.70 43.06 4.07
N SER A 499 -24.74 43.06 4.91
CA SER A 499 -26.13 42.88 4.47
C SER A 499 -26.91 44.19 4.28
N GLY A 500 -26.28 45.34 4.57
CA GLY A 500 -26.94 46.66 4.57
C GLY A 500 -28.15 46.75 5.51
N ASP A 501 -29.11 47.61 5.19
CA ASP A 501 -30.31 47.86 6.03
C ASP A 501 -31.35 46.72 6.02
N ARG A 502 -31.16 45.68 5.20
CA ARG A 502 -32.17 44.63 4.94
C ARG A 502 -32.55 43.81 6.18
N TYR A 503 -31.63 43.64 7.12
CA TYR A 503 -31.85 42.89 8.37
C TYR A 503 -31.67 43.75 9.63
N ALA A 504 -31.82 45.07 9.52
CA ALA A 504 -31.61 46.01 10.62
C ALA A 504 -32.47 45.69 11.87
N SER A 505 -33.70 45.22 11.68
CA SER A 505 -34.58 44.81 12.78
C SER A 505 -34.11 43.54 13.50
N LEU A 506 -33.47 42.61 12.79
CA LEU A 506 -32.91 41.39 13.37
C LEU A 506 -31.61 41.68 14.13
N MET A 507 -30.78 42.58 13.57
CA MET A 507 -29.58 43.08 14.24
C MET A 507 -29.94 43.76 15.57
N ALA A 508 -30.94 44.65 15.58
CA ALA A 508 -31.40 45.31 16.81
C ALA A 508 -31.87 44.31 17.89
N LYS A 509 -32.55 43.23 17.48
CA LYS A 509 -32.95 42.14 18.40
C LYS A 509 -31.75 41.37 18.95
N CYS A 510 -30.72 41.11 18.13
CA CYS A 510 -29.51 40.41 18.58
C CYS A 510 -28.65 41.27 19.52
N ILE A 511 -28.65 42.60 19.35
CA ILE A 511 -27.95 43.52 20.25
C ILE A 511 -28.68 43.64 21.61
N ALA A 512 -30.01 43.71 21.59
CA ALA A 512 -30.83 43.82 22.79
C ALA A 512 -30.81 42.54 23.66
N ASP A 513 -30.58 41.38 23.04
CA ASP A 513 -30.41 40.08 23.71
C ASP A 513 -29.01 39.99 24.34
N VAL A 514 -28.94 40.02 25.67
CA VAL A 514 -27.68 40.07 26.44
C VAL A 514 -26.90 38.76 26.32
N ASP A 515 -27.60 37.64 26.14
CA ASP A 515 -27.00 36.30 26.03
C ASP A 515 -26.66 35.91 24.58
N CYS A 516 -27.00 36.77 23.60
CA CYS A 516 -26.69 36.51 22.20
C CYS A 516 -25.19 36.69 21.92
N SER A 517 -24.50 35.57 21.66
CA SER A 517 -23.12 35.53 21.22
C SER A 517 -22.96 35.91 19.74
N LEU A 518 -21.72 36.16 19.30
CA LEU A 518 -21.40 36.44 17.90
C LEU A 518 -21.80 35.30 16.96
N GLU A 519 -21.60 34.05 17.39
CA GLU A 519 -21.97 32.86 16.62
C GLU A 519 -23.49 32.72 16.51
N MET A 520 -24.22 32.92 17.62
CA MET A 520 -25.68 32.90 17.61
C MET A 520 -26.27 33.98 16.71
N ALA A 521 -25.65 35.16 16.65
CA ALA A 521 -26.07 36.24 15.76
C ALA A 521 -25.84 35.88 14.28
N LYS A 522 -24.73 35.19 13.95
CA LYS A 522 -24.46 34.64 12.60
C LYS A 522 -25.49 33.57 12.23
N ASP A 523 -25.78 32.64 13.12
CA ASP A 523 -26.73 31.55 12.86
C ASP A 523 -28.16 32.08 12.67
N ARG A 524 -28.58 33.06 13.48
CA ARG A 524 -29.87 33.74 13.30
C ARG A 524 -29.94 34.49 11.97
N LEU A 525 -28.86 35.16 11.56
CA LEU A 525 -28.78 35.82 10.24
C LEU A 525 -28.85 34.80 9.09
N LEU A 526 -28.08 33.71 9.16
CA LEU A 526 -28.08 32.65 8.16
C LEU A 526 -29.45 31.97 8.06
N ALA A 527 -30.12 31.71 9.18
CA ALA A 527 -31.47 31.15 9.21
C ALA A 527 -32.50 32.09 8.56
N GLU A 528 -32.39 33.40 8.77
CA GLU A 528 -33.29 34.38 8.14
C GLU A 528 -32.97 34.56 6.65
N MET A 529 -31.70 34.52 6.26
CA MET A 529 -31.28 34.51 4.85
C MET A 529 -31.75 33.23 4.12
N ALA A 530 -31.80 32.10 4.83
CA ALA A 530 -32.27 30.84 4.29
C ALA A 530 -33.81 30.79 4.11
N LYS A 531 -34.58 31.65 4.79
CA LYS A 531 -36.03 31.73 4.59
C LYS A 531 -36.33 32.26 3.18
N GLY A 532 -36.71 31.35 2.30
CA GLY A 532 -37.06 31.62 0.90
C GLY A 532 -36.01 31.17 -0.12
N ILE A 533 -34.91 30.53 0.31
CA ILE A 533 -33.92 29.94 -0.59
C ILE A 533 -34.01 28.41 -0.47
N THR A 534 -34.38 27.74 -1.56
CA THR A 534 -34.38 26.27 -1.63
C THR A 534 -32.94 25.78 -1.81
N PRO A 535 -32.41 24.92 -0.92
CA PRO A 535 -31.10 24.31 -1.11
C PRO A 535 -31.11 23.43 -2.36
N THR A 536 -30.13 23.60 -3.26
CA THR A 536 -29.99 22.86 -4.53
C THR A 536 -29.93 21.33 -4.36
N ASN A 537 -29.70 20.85 -3.13
CA ASN A 537 -29.61 19.43 -2.78
C ASN A 537 -30.96 18.77 -2.40
N GLN A 538 -32.10 19.46 -2.56
CA GLN A 538 -33.44 18.89 -2.34
C GLN A 538 -34.28 18.75 -3.62
N LEU A 539 -33.65 18.45 -4.76
CA LEU A 539 -34.35 18.02 -5.98
C LEU A 539 -35.01 16.62 -5.88
N ASN A 540 -35.02 16.00 -4.69
CA ASN A 540 -35.59 14.67 -4.43
C ASN A 540 -36.86 14.71 -3.54
N GLY A 541 -37.68 15.76 -3.68
CA GLY A 541 -39.01 15.82 -3.07
C GLY A 541 -40.11 15.23 -3.99
N PRO A 542 -41.15 14.56 -3.47
CA PRO A 542 -42.20 13.91 -4.28
C PRO A 542 -43.00 14.83 -5.21
N GLN A 543 -42.87 16.15 -5.08
CA GLN A 543 -43.68 17.14 -5.79
C GLN A 543 -43.04 17.70 -7.09
N ASN A 544 -41.77 17.39 -7.39
CA ASN A 544 -41.09 17.87 -8.61
C ASN A 544 -40.68 16.73 -9.56
N ARG A 545 -41.62 15.84 -9.87
CA ARG A 545 -41.42 14.74 -10.84
C ARG A 545 -41.57 15.13 -12.31
N ALA A 546 -41.62 16.42 -12.64
CA ALA A 546 -41.98 16.84 -14.00
C ALA A 546 -40.83 17.40 -14.85
N GLU A 547 -39.68 17.82 -14.31
CA GLU A 547 -38.73 18.61 -15.14
C GLU A 547 -37.23 18.28 -15.07
N PHE A 548 -36.74 17.43 -14.16
CA PHE A 548 -35.32 17.00 -14.21
C PHE A 548 -35.16 15.53 -13.77
N HIS A 549 -35.15 14.63 -14.75
CA HIS A 549 -34.85 13.21 -14.55
C HIS A 549 -33.35 12.96 -14.76
N ALA A 550 -32.54 13.24 -13.73
CA ALA A 550 -31.20 12.69 -13.65
C ALA A 550 -31.29 11.33 -12.93
N GLY A 551 -30.91 10.26 -13.63
CA GLY A 551 -30.92 8.89 -13.11
C GLY A 551 -30.21 8.76 -11.77
N MET A 552 -30.85 8.04 -10.85
CA MET A 552 -30.32 7.74 -9.53
C MET A 552 -29.09 6.82 -9.65
N TYR A 553 -27.90 7.40 -9.53
CA TYR A 553 -26.67 6.65 -9.24
C TYR A 553 -26.15 7.08 -7.86
N THR A 554 -26.56 6.36 -6.83
CA THR A 554 -25.94 6.41 -5.50
C THR A 554 -24.63 5.63 -5.56
N GLY A 555 -23.50 6.30 -5.84
CA GLY A 555 -22.23 5.57 -6.00
C GLY A 555 -20.94 6.34 -5.71
N ASN A 556 -20.77 7.59 -6.15
CA ASN A 556 -19.47 8.30 -6.02
C ASN A 556 -19.56 9.84 -5.98
N GLY A 557 -20.76 10.44 -6.13
CA GLY A 557 -20.95 11.90 -6.22
C GLY A 557 -20.64 12.52 -7.59
N ASN A 558 -20.19 11.77 -8.60
CA ASN A 558 -19.88 12.22 -9.97
C ASN A 558 -20.98 11.90 -10.99
N ILE A 559 -22.19 12.40 -10.74
CA ILE A 559 -23.40 12.08 -11.55
C ILE A 559 -23.22 12.50 -13.01
N THR A 560 -22.62 13.67 -13.26
CA THR A 560 -22.42 14.17 -14.63
C THR A 560 -21.37 13.37 -15.38
N GLY A 561 -20.23 13.05 -14.75
CA GLY A 561 -19.19 12.23 -15.37
C GLY A 561 -19.69 10.83 -15.73
N ASP A 562 -20.46 10.21 -14.84
CA ASP A 562 -21.01 8.87 -15.04
C ASP A 562 -22.05 8.83 -16.16
N ALA A 563 -22.90 9.85 -16.26
CA ALA A 563 -23.89 9.96 -17.33
C ALA A 563 -23.25 10.30 -18.69
N VAL A 564 -22.18 11.11 -18.72
CA VAL A 564 -21.38 11.35 -19.94
C VAL A 564 -20.70 10.06 -20.39
N ARG A 565 -20.09 9.30 -19.46
CA ARG A 565 -19.49 7.98 -19.74
C ARG A 565 -20.49 7.01 -20.37
N ALA A 566 -21.67 6.87 -19.78
CA ALA A 566 -22.73 6.00 -20.30
C ALA A 566 -23.18 6.42 -21.71
N ALA A 567 -23.28 7.73 -21.99
CA ALA A 567 -23.62 8.23 -23.31
C ALA A 567 -22.55 7.89 -24.36
N VAL A 568 -21.26 8.09 -24.04
CA VAL A 568 -20.16 7.76 -24.97
C VAL A 568 -20.03 6.25 -25.18
N MET A 569 -20.17 5.45 -24.12
CA MET A 569 -20.18 3.97 -24.21
C MET A 569 -21.33 3.45 -25.07
N ALA A 570 -22.53 4.03 -24.95
CA ALA A 570 -23.67 3.66 -25.78
C ALA A 570 -23.48 4.05 -27.25
N ARG A 571 -22.91 5.25 -27.51
CA ARG A 571 -22.55 5.69 -28.87
C ARG A 571 -21.46 4.83 -29.51
N ALA A 572 -20.53 4.32 -28.71
CA ALA A 572 -19.50 3.38 -29.14
C ALA A 572 -20.03 1.94 -29.35
N GLY A 573 -21.30 1.66 -29.04
CA GLY A 573 -21.93 0.36 -29.23
C GLY A 573 -21.65 -0.67 -28.13
N TYR A 574 -21.07 -0.23 -27.00
CA TYR A 574 -20.67 -1.11 -25.89
C TYR A 574 -21.73 -1.28 -24.80
N GLU A 575 -22.70 -0.37 -24.74
CA GLU A 575 -23.79 -0.36 -23.76
C GLU A 575 -25.09 0.07 -24.45
N GLU A 576 -26.24 -0.29 -23.87
CA GLU A 576 -27.52 0.21 -24.37
C GLU A 576 -27.71 1.67 -23.97
N ALA A 577 -28.20 2.48 -24.91
CA ALA A 577 -28.52 3.88 -24.64
C ALA A 577 -29.60 3.98 -23.57
N GLN A 578 -29.25 4.57 -22.43
CA GLN A 578 -30.19 4.81 -21.33
C GLN A 578 -31.22 5.85 -21.78
N LYS A 579 -32.49 5.47 -21.91
CA LYS A 579 -33.55 6.35 -22.45
C LYS A 579 -33.67 7.69 -21.73
N ASP A 580 -33.36 7.71 -20.43
CA ASP A 580 -33.49 8.88 -19.57
C ASP A 580 -32.19 9.69 -19.43
N ASN A 581 -31.12 9.33 -20.17
CA ASN A 581 -29.85 10.06 -20.11
C ASN A 581 -29.87 11.29 -21.05
N PRO A 582 -29.78 12.52 -20.51
CA PRO A 582 -29.84 13.75 -21.31
C PRO A 582 -28.64 13.95 -22.25
N TYR A 583 -27.54 13.22 -22.06
CA TYR A 583 -26.29 13.40 -22.80
C TYR A 583 -26.17 12.50 -24.05
N ASN A 584 -27.12 11.60 -24.31
CA ASN A 584 -27.04 10.62 -25.40
C ASN A 584 -26.88 11.22 -26.80
N CYS A 585 -27.49 12.39 -27.04
CA CYS A 585 -27.53 13.02 -28.36
C CYS A 585 -26.46 14.11 -28.55
N MET A 586 -25.56 14.28 -27.59
CA MET A 586 -24.56 15.35 -27.61
C MET A 586 -23.27 14.90 -28.29
N THR A 587 -22.66 15.83 -29.02
CA THR A 587 -21.34 15.66 -29.66
C THR A 587 -20.23 15.63 -28.60
N LEU A 588 -19.07 15.03 -28.91
CA LEU A 588 -17.89 15.00 -28.02
C LEU A 588 -17.48 16.41 -27.58
N ARG A 589 -17.65 17.41 -28.46
CA ARG A 589 -17.43 18.83 -28.15
C ARG A 589 -18.40 19.38 -27.10
N GLU A 590 -19.67 18.99 -27.15
CA GLU A 590 -20.70 19.40 -26.18
C GLU A 590 -20.50 18.69 -24.85
N LEU A 591 -20.10 17.42 -24.88
CA LEU A 591 -19.73 16.66 -23.69
C LEU A 591 -18.49 17.25 -23.00
N ALA A 592 -17.48 17.68 -23.77
CA ALA A 592 -16.32 18.41 -23.24
C ALA A 592 -16.74 19.73 -22.56
N ARG A 593 -17.67 20.47 -23.18
CA ARG A 593 -18.25 21.71 -22.60
C ARG A 593 -18.94 21.43 -21.28
N ILE A 594 -19.77 20.40 -21.21
CA ILE A 594 -20.53 20.04 -20.01
C ILE A 594 -19.61 19.56 -18.91
N SER A 595 -18.57 18.79 -19.24
CA SER A 595 -17.54 18.36 -18.30
C SER A 595 -16.86 19.55 -17.61
N LEU A 596 -16.60 20.64 -18.35
CA LEU A 596 -16.05 21.88 -17.80
C LEU A 596 -17.06 22.69 -16.98
N VAL A 597 -18.29 22.85 -17.48
CA VAL A 597 -19.34 23.62 -16.79
C VAL A 597 -19.75 22.96 -15.48
N ALA A 598 -19.86 21.63 -15.45
CA ALA A 598 -20.18 20.88 -14.24
C ALA A 598 -19.12 21.05 -13.14
N ARG A 599 -17.88 21.37 -13.52
CA ARG A 599 -16.78 21.69 -12.60
C ARG A 599 -16.68 23.17 -12.24
N GLY A 600 -17.65 23.99 -12.65
CA GLY A 600 -17.71 25.42 -12.34
C GLY A 600 -16.80 26.29 -13.22
N THR A 601 -16.25 25.76 -14.31
CA THR A 601 -15.40 26.53 -15.22
C THR A 601 -16.26 27.28 -16.25
N GLY A 602 -16.07 28.61 -16.32
CA GLY A 602 -16.76 29.46 -17.29
C GLY A 602 -16.26 29.22 -18.71
N VAL A 603 -17.09 28.60 -19.55
CA VAL A 603 -16.79 28.29 -20.96
C VAL A 603 -17.31 29.33 -21.97
N SER A 604 -18.03 30.35 -21.50
CA SER A 604 -18.71 31.34 -22.35
C SER A 604 -17.74 32.28 -23.09
N SER A 605 -16.56 32.51 -22.53
CA SER A 605 -15.50 33.33 -23.13
C SER A 605 -14.53 32.54 -24.01
N MET A 606 -14.68 31.21 -24.12
CA MET A 606 -13.70 30.33 -24.76
C MET A 606 -14.13 29.93 -26.16
N ASN A 607 -13.21 30.01 -27.10
CA ASN A 607 -13.42 29.41 -28.42
C ASN A 607 -13.36 27.86 -28.33
N PRO A 608 -13.88 27.12 -29.33
CA PRO A 608 -13.86 25.65 -29.29
C PRO A 608 -12.47 25.05 -29.08
N MET A 609 -11.42 25.74 -29.53
CA MET A 609 -10.03 25.32 -29.40
C MET A 609 -9.55 25.37 -27.95
N GLN A 610 -9.77 26.50 -27.29
CA GLN A 610 -9.42 26.75 -25.90
C GLN A 610 -10.25 25.87 -24.96
N MET A 611 -11.53 25.65 -25.29
CA MET A 611 -12.41 24.78 -24.53
C MET A 611 -11.94 23.33 -24.53
N ILE A 612 -11.56 22.77 -25.69
CA ILE A 612 -11.08 21.38 -25.77
C ILE A 612 -9.70 21.26 -25.12
N GLY A 613 -8.79 22.21 -25.37
CA GLY A 613 -7.48 22.23 -24.73
C GLY A 613 -7.61 22.23 -23.20
N MET A 614 -8.49 23.08 -22.66
CA MET A 614 -8.72 23.16 -21.21
C MET A 614 -9.50 21.97 -20.65
N ALA A 615 -10.31 21.28 -21.47
CA ALA A 615 -10.94 20.03 -21.09
C ALA A 615 -9.92 18.90 -20.95
N PHE A 616 -8.71 19.00 -21.49
CA PHE A 616 -7.64 18.03 -21.24
C PHE A 616 -6.64 18.51 -20.19
N THR A 617 -6.19 19.76 -20.23
CA THR A 617 -5.08 20.25 -19.38
C THR A 617 -5.41 20.52 -17.91
N HIS A 618 -6.66 20.28 -17.48
CA HIS A 618 -6.98 20.32 -16.06
C HIS A 618 -6.61 18.98 -15.42
N SER A 619 -5.70 19.02 -14.44
CA SER A 619 -5.13 17.88 -13.69
C SER A 619 -6.14 16.94 -12.98
N THR A 620 -7.44 17.18 -13.18
CA THR A 620 -8.58 16.40 -12.69
C THR A 620 -9.60 16.12 -13.80
N SER A 621 -9.18 16.07 -15.08
CA SER A 621 -10.12 15.94 -16.19
C SER A 621 -10.74 14.54 -16.28
N ASP A 622 -11.99 14.43 -15.83
CA ASP A 622 -12.84 13.26 -16.08
C ASP A 622 -13.08 13.01 -17.57
N PHE A 623 -13.01 14.05 -18.43
CA PHE A 623 -13.28 13.89 -19.85
C PHE A 623 -12.20 13.03 -20.53
N GLY A 624 -10.93 13.26 -20.20
CA GLY A 624 -9.83 12.44 -20.70
C GLY A 624 -9.92 10.99 -20.24
N ASN A 625 -10.31 10.77 -18.97
CA ASN A 625 -10.50 9.42 -18.42
C ASN A 625 -11.69 8.69 -19.05
N ILE A 626 -12.80 9.38 -19.35
CA ILE A 626 -13.96 8.78 -20.03
C ILE A 626 -13.59 8.30 -21.43
N LEU A 627 -12.81 9.09 -22.18
CA LEU A 627 -12.34 8.68 -23.50
C LEU A 627 -11.37 7.48 -23.42
N LEU A 628 -10.54 7.46 -22.39
CA LEU A 628 -9.65 6.34 -22.09
C LEU A 628 -10.43 5.05 -21.78
N ASP A 629 -11.50 5.12 -21.00
CA ASP A 629 -12.35 3.96 -20.70
C ASP A 629 -12.93 3.32 -21.97
N VAL A 630 -13.40 4.15 -22.91
CA VAL A 630 -13.95 3.69 -24.19
C VAL A 630 -12.85 3.07 -25.06
N ALA A 631 -11.67 3.69 -25.11
CA ALA A 631 -10.51 3.15 -25.82
C ALA A 631 -10.05 1.81 -25.22
N ASN A 632 -10.04 1.68 -23.89
CA ASN A 632 -9.72 0.44 -23.19
C ASN A 632 -10.68 -0.69 -23.59
N LYS A 633 -11.98 -0.43 -23.50
CA LYS A 633 -13.01 -1.41 -23.86
C LYS A 633 -12.89 -1.85 -25.33
N SER A 634 -12.54 -0.91 -26.21
CA SER A 634 -12.28 -1.19 -27.63
C SER A 634 -11.05 -2.07 -27.85
N ILE A 635 -9.96 -1.81 -27.13
CA ILE A 635 -8.74 -2.64 -27.17
C ILE A 635 -9.04 -4.06 -26.68
N LEU A 636 -9.75 -4.19 -25.55
CA LEU A 636 -10.11 -5.50 -24.99
C LEU A 636 -11.02 -6.28 -25.94
N GLN A 637 -11.98 -5.62 -26.58
CA GLN A 637 -12.78 -6.26 -27.63
C GLN A 637 -11.89 -6.75 -28.77
N GLY A 638 -10.97 -5.92 -29.26
CA GLY A 638 -10.00 -6.30 -30.28
C GLY A 638 -9.15 -7.50 -29.88
N TRP A 639 -8.65 -7.52 -28.65
CA TRP A 639 -7.87 -8.60 -28.08
C TRP A 639 -8.67 -9.93 -28.01
N GLN A 640 -9.92 -9.87 -27.59
CA GLN A 640 -10.77 -11.05 -27.45
C GLN A 640 -11.23 -11.60 -28.82
N GLU A 641 -11.55 -10.72 -29.77
CA GLU A 641 -12.00 -11.10 -31.12
C GLU A 641 -10.87 -11.55 -32.04
N ALA A 642 -9.60 -11.29 -31.69
CA ALA A 642 -8.46 -11.68 -32.50
C ALA A 642 -8.41 -13.23 -32.65
N PRO A 643 -8.46 -13.75 -33.89
CA PRO A 643 -8.60 -15.18 -34.19
C PRO A 643 -7.25 -15.92 -34.09
N GLU A 644 -6.52 -15.73 -33.00
CA GLU A 644 -5.21 -16.35 -32.76
C GLU A 644 -5.35 -17.66 -31.98
N THR A 645 -4.59 -18.69 -32.36
CA THR A 645 -4.79 -20.06 -31.82
C THR A 645 -3.70 -20.52 -30.82
N PHE A 646 -2.62 -19.75 -30.67
CA PHE A 646 -1.48 -20.13 -29.81
C PHE A 646 -1.90 -20.38 -28.36
N ASP A 647 -2.90 -19.65 -27.86
CA ASP A 647 -3.45 -19.80 -26.51
C ASP A 647 -3.98 -21.21 -26.23
N VAL A 648 -4.34 -21.99 -27.26
CA VAL A 648 -5.00 -23.31 -27.11
C VAL A 648 -4.01 -24.43 -26.78
N TRP A 649 -2.74 -24.30 -27.16
CA TRP A 649 -1.75 -25.37 -26.99
C TRP A 649 -0.51 -24.96 -26.20
N THR A 650 -0.23 -23.65 -26.08
CA THR A 650 0.87 -23.14 -25.24
C THR A 650 0.48 -23.08 -23.76
N LYS A 651 1.50 -23.06 -22.89
CA LYS A 651 1.34 -22.90 -21.44
C LYS A 651 1.39 -21.41 -21.08
N LYS A 652 0.41 -20.93 -20.31
CA LYS A 652 0.48 -19.59 -19.70
C LYS A 652 1.40 -19.59 -18.47
N GLY A 653 2.33 -18.66 -18.44
CA GLY A 653 3.27 -18.41 -17.35
C GLY A 653 3.14 -16.99 -16.80
N GLN A 654 3.77 -16.74 -15.65
CA GLN A 654 3.85 -15.39 -15.07
C GLN A 654 5.27 -15.09 -14.58
N LEU A 655 5.70 -13.85 -14.74
CA LEU A 655 7.02 -13.36 -14.32
C LEU A 655 6.84 -12.02 -13.59
N SER A 656 7.58 -11.79 -12.51
CA SER A 656 7.47 -10.56 -11.71
C SER A 656 8.35 -9.43 -12.21
N ASP A 657 9.36 -9.72 -13.04
CA ASP A 657 10.31 -8.75 -13.56
C ASP A 657 10.81 -9.11 -14.98
N PHE A 658 11.57 -8.20 -15.59
CA PHE A 658 12.16 -8.34 -16.94
C PHE A 658 13.53 -9.05 -16.94
N ARG A 659 14.02 -9.51 -15.79
CA ARG A 659 15.30 -10.22 -15.76
C ARG A 659 15.13 -11.60 -16.38
N ILE A 660 16.24 -12.15 -16.86
CA ILE A 660 16.25 -13.54 -17.33
C ILE A 660 15.93 -14.43 -16.12
N VAL A 661 14.78 -15.09 -16.12
CA VAL A 661 14.36 -15.99 -15.05
C VAL A 661 14.64 -17.42 -15.47
N HIS A 662 15.32 -18.15 -14.60
CA HIS A 662 15.53 -19.59 -14.73
C HIS A 662 14.33 -20.33 -14.15
N ARG A 663 13.45 -20.86 -15.00
CA ARG A 663 12.44 -21.85 -14.62
C ARG A 663 13.14 -23.13 -14.21
N VAL A 664 13.20 -23.36 -12.91
CA VAL A 664 13.69 -24.62 -12.35
C VAL A 664 12.56 -25.64 -12.39
N GLY A 665 12.57 -26.51 -13.39
CA GLY A 665 11.81 -27.74 -13.37
C GLY A 665 12.55 -28.77 -12.51
N MET A 666 11.92 -29.22 -11.42
CA MET A 666 12.41 -30.41 -10.70
C MET A 666 12.16 -31.61 -11.62
N GLY A 667 13.22 -32.29 -12.06
CA GLY A 667 13.10 -33.48 -12.91
C GLY A 667 12.15 -34.52 -12.30
N GLY A 668 11.36 -35.20 -13.13
CA GLY A 668 10.49 -36.28 -12.64
C GLY A 668 11.27 -37.42 -12.00
N PHE A 669 10.66 -38.10 -11.03
CA PHE A 669 11.25 -39.29 -10.40
C PHE A 669 11.17 -40.50 -11.33
N SER A 670 12.30 -41.16 -11.57
CA SER A 670 12.37 -42.34 -12.44
C SER A 670 11.53 -43.51 -11.91
N SER A 671 11.61 -43.81 -10.60
CA SER A 671 10.76 -44.79 -9.91
C SER A 671 10.86 -44.64 -8.39
N LEU A 672 9.83 -45.11 -7.68
CA LEU A 672 9.91 -45.31 -6.23
C LEU A 672 10.60 -46.66 -5.95
N ARG A 673 11.62 -46.65 -5.10
CA ARG A 673 12.28 -47.88 -4.67
C ARG A 673 11.32 -48.66 -3.77
N GLN A 674 11.19 -49.96 -3.99
CA GLN A 674 10.46 -50.83 -3.08
C GLN A 674 11.18 -50.87 -1.73
N VAL A 675 10.55 -50.36 -0.68
CA VAL A 675 11.04 -50.43 0.70
C VAL A 675 10.54 -51.74 1.30
N ARG A 676 11.46 -52.59 1.77
CA ARG A 676 11.10 -53.81 2.51
C ARG A 676 10.61 -53.42 3.91
N GLU A 677 9.69 -54.20 4.48
CA GLU A 677 9.16 -53.95 5.82
C GLU A 677 10.31 -53.85 6.84
N GLY A 678 10.43 -52.69 7.51
CA GLY A 678 11.52 -52.39 8.45
C GLY A 678 12.77 -51.71 7.87
N ALA A 679 12.84 -51.43 6.55
CA ALA A 679 13.94 -50.69 5.94
C ALA A 679 13.72 -49.17 5.92
N GLU A 680 14.79 -48.39 6.07
CA GLU A 680 14.74 -46.93 5.98
C GLU A 680 14.58 -46.42 4.54
N TYR A 681 13.81 -45.33 4.38
CA TYR A 681 13.66 -44.62 3.12
C TYR A 681 14.97 -43.91 2.75
N LYS A 682 15.42 -44.07 1.50
CA LYS A 682 16.61 -43.38 0.98
C LYS A 682 16.22 -42.05 0.32
N TYR A 683 16.99 -41.01 0.59
CA TYR A 683 16.89 -39.74 -0.15
C TYR A 683 17.19 -39.94 -1.64
N VAL A 684 16.37 -39.32 -2.49
CA VAL A 684 16.58 -39.26 -3.93
C VAL A 684 17.05 -37.85 -4.28
N THR A 685 18.15 -37.75 -5.02
CA THR A 685 18.63 -36.49 -5.59
C THR A 685 17.99 -36.31 -6.96
N THR A 686 17.30 -35.18 -7.17
CA THR A 686 16.75 -34.80 -8.46
C THR A 686 17.67 -33.79 -9.13
N GLY A 687 17.83 -33.89 -10.46
CA GLY A 687 18.55 -32.89 -11.25
C GLY A 687 17.64 -31.71 -11.58
N ASP A 688 18.14 -30.50 -11.36
CA ASP A 688 17.44 -29.25 -11.72
C ASP A 688 17.56 -28.99 -13.22
N LYS A 689 16.43 -28.79 -13.89
CA LYS A 689 16.40 -28.31 -15.28
C LYS A 689 16.13 -26.82 -15.28
N GLN A 690 16.99 -26.03 -15.92
CA GLN A 690 16.82 -24.58 -16.00
C GLN A 690 16.39 -24.18 -17.42
N ALA A 691 15.12 -23.82 -17.60
CA ALA A 691 14.66 -23.13 -18.81
C ALA A 691 14.70 -21.61 -18.57
N THR A 692 15.35 -20.82 -19.42
CA THR A 692 15.43 -19.36 -19.27
C THR A 692 14.34 -18.69 -20.09
N ILE A 693 13.61 -17.76 -19.46
CA ILE A 693 12.61 -16.93 -20.13
C ILE A 693 12.80 -15.47 -19.70
N ALA A 694 12.61 -14.53 -20.61
CA ALA A 694 12.68 -13.09 -20.37
C ALA A 694 11.48 -12.40 -21.01
N LEU A 695 10.96 -11.37 -20.36
CA LEU A 695 9.90 -10.52 -20.89
C LEU A 695 10.47 -9.45 -21.82
N ALA A 696 9.68 -9.05 -22.82
CA ALA A 696 9.89 -7.84 -23.59
C ALA A 696 8.60 -7.02 -23.64
N THR A 697 8.73 -5.70 -23.75
CA THR A 697 7.60 -4.78 -23.88
C THR A 697 7.34 -4.51 -25.35
N TYR A 698 6.11 -4.70 -25.78
CA TYR A 698 5.63 -4.37 -27.13
C TYR A 698 4.56 -3.30 -27.01
N GLY A 699 4.68 -2.20 -27.74
CA GLY A 699 3.69 -1.14 -27.65
C GLY A 699 3.84 -0.08 -28.73
N GLU A 700 2.74 0.64 -28.96
CA GLU A 700 2.64 1.72 -29.92
C GLU A 700 1.86 2.89 -29.31
N LEU A 701 2.11 4.09 -29.83
CA LEU A 701 1.39 5.30 -29.46
C LEU A 701 0.31 5.60 -30.50
N PHE A 702 -0.88 5.98 -30.06
CA PHE A 702 -1.87 6.62 -30.92
C PHE A 702 -2.35 7.90 -30.25
N SER A 703 -2.73 8.89 -31.05
CA SER A 703 -3.20 10.17 -30.53
C SER A 703 -4.63 10.46 -30.96
N ILE A 704 -5.43 10.92 -29.99
CA ILE A 704 -6.74 11.50 -30.23
C ILE A 704 -6.52 12.98 -30.45
N THR A 705 -6.54 13.38 -31.72
CA THR A 705 -6.34 14.79 -32.10
C THR A 705 -7.54 15.64 -31.72
N ARG A 706 -7.32 16.92 -31.44
CA ARG A 706 -8.39 17.91 -31.28
C ARG A 706 -9.37 17.92 -32.45
N GLN A 707 -8.90 17.70 -33.68
CA GLN A 707 -9.75 17.68 -34.87
C GLN A 707 -10.76 16.53 -34.79
N ALA A 708 -10.35 15.35 -34.32
CA ALA A 708 -11.25 14.21 -34.13
C ALA A 708 -12.40 14.55 -33.15
N ILE A 709 -12.12 15.29 -32.07
CA ILE A 709 -13.13 15.70 -31.09
C ILE A 709 -14.05 16.78 -31.64
N ILE A 710 -13.51 17.77 -32.36
CA ILE A 710 -14.30 18.83 -33.00
C ILE A 710 -15.23 18.23 -34.06
N ASN A 711 -14.74 17.23 -34.80
CA ASN A 711 -15.47 16.54 -35.86
C ASN A 711 -16.33 15.38 -35.35
N ASP A 712 -16.37 15.13 -34.03
CA ASP A 712 -17.14 14.05 -33.40
C ASP A 712 -16.82 12.65 -33.97
N ASP A 713 -15.55 12.42 -34.32
CA ASP A 713 -15.07 11.17 -34.92
C ASP A 713 -14.89 10.06 -33.88
N MET A 714 -15.94 9.26 -33.71
CA MET A 714 -15.96 8.11 -32.80
C MET A 714 -15.07 6.94 -33.27
N ASN A 715 -14.69 6.88 -34.55
CA ASN A 715 -13.88 5.76 -35.07
C ASN A 715 -12.44 5.84 -34.54
N MET A 716 -11.93 7.04 -34.28
CA MET A 716 -10.63 7.22 -33.62
C MET A 716 -10.61 6.69 -32.17
N LEU A 717 -11.78 6.59 -31.53
CA LEU A 717 -11.93 6.07 -30.16
C LEU A 717 -12.24 4.57 -30.10
N THR A 718 -12.67 3.98 -31.23
CA THR A 718 -13.17 2.59 -31.29
C THR A 718 -12.35 1.72 -32.24
N ASP A 719 -12.31 2.04 -33.53
CA ASP A 719 -11.63 1.23 -34.55
C ASP A 719 -10.11 1.17 -34.38
N VAL A 720 -9.46 2.31 -34.11
CA VAL A 720 -8.00 2.35 -33.96
C VAL A 720 -7.56 1.56 -32.73
N PRO A 721 -8.12 1.78 -31.53
CA PRO A 721 -7.76 0.99 -30.36
C PRO A 721 -8.11 -0.50 -30.52
N MET A 722 -9.26 -0.83 -31.14
CA MET A 722 -9.61 -2.23 -31.44
C MET A 722 -8.58 -2.92 -32.35
N LYS A 723 -8.09 -2.23 -33.39
CA LYS A 723 -7.03 -2.77 -34.25
C LYS A 723 -5.71 -2.96 -33.51
N LEU A 724 -5.36 -2.04 -32.59
CA LEU A 724 -4.17 -2.19 -31.74
C LEU A 724 -4.29 -3.37 -30.77
N GLY A 725 -5.48 -3.61 -30.21
CA GLY A 725 -5.75 -4.81 -29.39
C GLY A 725 -5.57 -6.11 -30.18
N ARG A 726 -6.07 -6.15 -31.43
CA ARG A 726 -5.83 -7.29 -32.34
C ARG A 726 -4.35 -7.47 -32.67
N ALA A 727 -3.66 -6.39 -32.99
CA ALA A 727 -2.24 -6.41 -33.30
C ALA A 727 -1.39 -6.90 -32.12
N ALA A 728 -1.72 -6.47 -30.89
CA ALA A 728 -1.02 -6.93 -29.69
C ALA A 728 -1.05 -8.46 -29.55
N LYS A 729 -2.21 -9.09 -29.81
CA LYS A 729 -2.33 -10.55 -29.75
C LYS A 729 -1.59 -11.23 -30.91
N ALA A 730 -1.66 -10.65 -32.10
CA ALA A 730 -0.95 -11.13 -33.28
C ALA A 730 0.57 -11.11 -33.07
N THR A 731 1.13 -10.08 -32.43
CA THR A 731 2.57 -10.02 -32.10
C THR A 731 2.99 -11.17 -31.19
N ILE A 732 2.19 -11.56 -30.19
CA ILE A 732 2.50 -12.72 -29.36
C ILE A 732 2.43 -14.02 -30.18
N ALA A 733 1.43 -14.14 -31.06
CA ALA A 733 1.32 -15.29 -31.95
C ALA A 733 2.55 -15.41 -32.87
N ASP A 734 3.02 -14.29 -33.43
CA ASP A 734 4.23 -14.23 -34.25
C ASP A 734 5.44 -14.78 -33.47
N LEU A 735 5.63 -14.34 -32.22
CA LEU A 735 6.71 -14.83 -31.35
C LEU A 735 6.60 -16.33 -31.07
N VAL A 736 5.40 -16.86 -30.83
CA VAL A 736 5.18 -18.29 -30.57
C VAL A 736 5.51 -19.14 -31.80
N TYR A 737 5.03 -18.74 -32.97
CA TYR A 737 5.29 -19.50 -34.19
C TYR A 737 6.73 -19.34 -34.67
N ASP A 738 7.38 -18.21 -34.40
CA ASP A 738 8.80 -18.03 -34.66
C ASP A 738 9.66 -19.06 -33.92
N VAL A 739 9.29 -19.48 -32.69
CA VAL A 739 9.97 -20.59 -31.98
C VAL A 739 10.02 -21.87 -32.83
N LEU A 740 8.94 -22.18 -33.55
CA LEU A 740 8.81 -23.38 -34.37
C LEU A 740 9.50 -23.27 -35.73
N ILE A 741 9.44 -22.08 -36.32
CA ILE A 741 9.99 -21.77 -37.64
C ILE A 741 11.51 -21.64 -37.55
N SER A 742 12.01 -20.83 -36.63
CA SER A 742 13.45 -20.62 -36.41
C SER A 742 14.16 -21.83 -35.76
N ASN A 743 13.39 -22.78 -35.22
CA ASN A 743 13.90 -23.93 -34.45
C ASN A 743 14.80 -23.49 -33.29
N GLN A 744 14.25 -22.63 -32.43
CA GLN A 744 14.99 -22.02 -31.32
C GLN A 744 15.67 -23.08 -30.42
N LYS A 745 16.85 -22.76 -29.88
CA LYS A 745 17.56 -23.65 -28.96
C LYS A 745 16.91 -23.64 -27.57
N LEU A 746 16.82 -24.82 -26.97
CA LEU A 746 16.48 -24.95 -25.56
C LEU A 746 17.63 -24.46 -24.69
N SER A 747 17.34 -23.65 -23.69
CA SER A 747 18.35 -23.13 -22.77
C SER A 747 18.87 -24.17 -21.78
N SER A 748 18.17 -25.30 -21.62
CA SER A 748 18.51 -26.36 -20.66
C SER A 748 19.70 -27.20 -21.12
N ASP A 749 19.84 -27.46 -22.42
CA ASP A 749 20.91 -28.27 -23.02
C ASP A 749 21.63 -27.60 -24.21
N ASN A 750 21.19 -26.39 -24.60
CA ASN A 750 21.72 -25.63 -25.74
C ASN A 750 21.59 -26.35 -27.10
N VAL A 751 20.62 -27.26 -27.21
CA VAL A 751 20.29 -28.00 -28.43
C VAL A 751 19.05 -27.38 -29.07
N ALA A 752 18.96 -27.41 -30.40
CA ALA A 752 17.77 -26.94 -31.11
C ALA A 752 16.51 -27.69 -30.64
N LEU A 753 15.37 -27.02 -30.51
CA LEU A 753 14.11 -27.62 -30.04
C LEU A 753 13.80 -28.93 -30.76
N PHE A 754 13.95 -28.94 -32.08
CA PHE A 754 13.83 -30.12 -32.92
C PHE A 754 15.22 -30.64 -33.33
N ASP A 755 15.63 -31.77 -32.75
CA ASP A 755 16.88 -32.46 -33.08
C ASP A 755 16.68 -33.98 -33.13
N LYS A 756 17.15 -34.60 -34.21
CA LYS A 756 17.00 -36.04 -34.46
C LYS A 756 17.85 -36.90 -33.52
N THR A 757 19.03 -36.42 -33.14
CA THR A 757 20.05 -37.22 -32.45
C THR A 757 19.93 -37.14 -30.93
N LYS A 758 19.71 -35.94 -30.40
CA LYS A 758 19.64 -35.68 -28.96
C LYS A 758 18.21 -35.71 -28.43
N HIS A 759 17.27 -35.08 -29.13
CA HIS A 759 15.86 -35.00 -28.70
C HIS A 759 14.98 -36.12 -29.28
N ALA A 760 15.44 -36.78 -30.35
CA ALA A 760 14.70 -37.85 -31.03
C ALA A 760 13.25 -37.46 -31.38
N ASN A 761 13.03 -36.17 -31.70
CA ASN A 761 11.71 -35.59 -31.92
C ASN A 761 11.51 -35.06 -33.35
N VAL A 762 12.24 -35.63 -34.31
CA VAL A 762 12.16 -35.28 -35.74
C VAL A 762 11.88 -36.53 -36.56
N LEU A 763 10.86 -36.46 -37.42
CA LEU A 763 10.54 -37.48 -38.42
C LEU A 763 10.74 -36.90 -39.82
N GLU A 764 11.73 -37.42 -40.55
CA GLU A 764 12.02 -37.06 -41.95
C GLU A 764 11.27 -37.99 -42.91
N LYS A 765 11.04 -37.53 -44.15
CA LYS A 765 10.28 -38.27 -45.18
C LYS A 765 8.85 -38.57 -44.74
N ALA A 766 8.24 -37.64 -44.01
CA ALA A 766 6.92 -37.76 -43.42
C ALA A 766 5.88 -37.00 -44.25
N VAL A 767 5.06 -37.73 -45.00
CA VAL A 767 3.86 -37.18 -45.66
C VAL A 767 2.67 -37.23 -44.70
N MET A 768 1.67 -36.36 -44.86
CA MET A 768 0.43 -36.38 -44.07
C MET A 768 -0.42 -37.63 -44.37
N ASP A 769 -0.06 -38.76 -43.76
CA ASP A 769 -0.73 -40.05 -43.87
C ASP A 769 -0.79 -40.78 -42.52
N VAL A 770 -1.54 -41.89 -42.47
CA VAL A 770 -1.75 -42.67 -41.24
C VAL A 770 -0.42 -43.22 -40.70
N ALA A 771 0.50 -43.62 -41.57
CA ALA A 771 1.76 -44.27 -41.19
C ALA A 771 2.74 -43.27 -40.55
N SER A 772 2.85 -42.07 -41.11
CA SER A 772 3.68 -40.97 -40.59
C SER A 772 3.13 -40.46 -39.27
N LEU A 773 1.81 -40.27 -39.15
CA LEU A 773 1.17 -39.82 -37.91
C LEU A 773 1.31 -40.86 -36.78
N ASP A 774 1.21 -42.15 -37.08
CA ASP A 774 1.42 -43.19 -36.06
C ASP A 774 2.88 -43.25 -35.59
N LYS A 775 3.84 -43.10 -36.51
CA LYS A 775 5.27 -43.00 -36.15
C LYS A 775 5.56 -41.74 -35.33
N ALA A 776 4.99 -40.58 -35.68
CA ALA A 776 5.14 -39.35 -34.92
C ALA A 776 4.55 -39.48 -33.50
N ARG A 777 3.36 -40.11 -33.40
CA ARG A 777 2.73 -40.48 -32.12
C ARG A 777 3.61 -41.42 -31.30
N GLN A 778 4.25 -42.39 -31.94
CA GLN A 778 5.20 -43.29 -31.29
C GLN A 778 6.42 -42.53 -30.76
N LEU A 779 6.99 -41.60 -31.53
CA LEU A 779 8.11 -40.77 -31.08
C LEU A 779 7.78 -39.99 -29.80
N MET A 780 6.61 -39.35 -29.72
CA MET A 780 6.16 -38.65 -28.50
C MET A 780 6.00 -39.60 -27.30
N ARG A 781 5.43 -40.79 -27.51
CA ARG A 781 5.23 -41.77 -26.43
C ARG A 781 6.53 -42.40 -25.94
N MET A 782 7.51 -42.51 -26.82
CA MET A 782 8.83 -43.09 -26.54
C MET A 782 9.79 -42.11 -25.88
N GLN A 783 9.42 -40.84 -25.72
CA GLN A 783 10.21 -39.87 -24.98
C GLN A 783 10.46 -40.33 -23.53
N LYS A 784 11.67 -40.07 -23.05
CA LYS A 784 12.14 -40.56 -21.74
C LYS A 784 12.53 -39.46 -20.79
N GLU A 785 12.35 -39.73 -19.50
CA GLU A 785 12.98 -39.02 -18.40
C GLU A 785 13.87 -39.98 -17.61
N GLY A 786 15.19 -39.81 -17.75
CA GLY A 786 16.14 -40.85 -17.35
C GLY A 786 15.85 -42.15 -18.11
N ASP A 787 15.62 -43.23 -17.38
CA ASP A 787 15.30 -44.55 -17.96
C ASP A 787 13.79 -44.77 -18.19
N ARG A 788 12.92 -43.86 -17.74
CA ARG A 788 11.46 -44.02 -17.77
C ARG A 788 10.84 -43.39 -19.01
N HIS A 789 9.91 -44.10 -19.66
CA HIS A 789 9.09 -43.54 -20.75
C HIS A 789 7.95 -42.67 -20.19
N LEU A 790 7.71 -41.52 -20.81
CA LEU A 790 6.74 -40.51 -20.35
C LEU A 790 5.33 -40.69 -20.93
N ASN A 791 5.12 -41.57 -21.91
CA ASN A 791 3.82 -41.87 -22.53
C ASN A 791 3.00 -40.61 -22.89
N ILE A 792 3.69 -39.56 -23.37
CA ILE A 792 3.06 -38.30 -23.76
C ILE A 792 2.25 -38.54 -25.03
N ARG A 793 1.02 -38.04 -25.05
CA ARG A 793 0.10 -38.16 -26.19
C ARG A 793 -0.02 -36.82 -26.92
N PRO A 794 0.02 -36.80 -28.26
CA PRO A 794 -0.34 -35.61 -29.03
C PRO A 794 -1.80 -35.25 -28.78
N ALA A 795 -2.07 -33.96 -28.59
CA ALA A 795 -3.40 -33.39 -28.48
C ALA A 795 -3.72 -32.47 -29.67
N PHE A 796 -2.70 -31.85 -30.27
CA PHE A 796 -2.86 -30.96 -31.42
C PHE A 796 -1.90 -31.34 -32.55
N VAL A 797 -2.34 -31.10 -33.79
CA VAL A 797 -1.51 -31.17 -34.98
C VAL A 797 -1.51 -29.79 -35.63
N LEU A 798 -0.36 -29.12 -35.62
CA LEU A 798 -0.15 -27.81 -36.23
C LEU A 798 0.25 -28.02 -37.69
N VAL A 799 -0.54 -27.47 -38.61
CA VAL A 799 -0.34 -27.66 -40.05
C VAL A 799 -0.36 -26.30 -40.78
N PRO A 800 0.39 -26.17 -41.88
CA PRO A 800 0.21 -25.06 -42.81
C PRO A 800 -1.21 -25.12 -43.41
N THR A 801 -1.78 -23.97 -43.78
CA THR A 801 -3.14 -23.90 -44.35
C THR A 801 -3.26 -24.73 -45.64
N ALA A 802 -2.18 -24.84 -46.42
CA ALA A 802 -2.11 -25.69 -47.60
C ALA A 802 -2.43 -27.18 -47.32
N MET A 803 -2.21 -27.65 -46.08
CA MET A 803 -2.44 -29.03 -45.66
C MET A 803 -3.72 -29.26 -44.86
N GLU A 804 -4.48 -28.23 -44.54
CA GLU A 804 -5.61 -28.33 -43.61
C GLU A 804 -6.65 -29.37 -44.09
N SER A 805 -7.02 -29.32 -45.36
CA SER A 805 -8.02 -30.22 -45.94
C SER A 805 -7.55 -31.68 -45.92
N VAL A 806 -6.27 -31.92 -46.25
CA VAL A 806 -5.69 -33.27 -46.24
C VAL A 806 -5.59 -33.80 -44.81
N SER A 807 -5.19 -32.96 -43.86
CA SER A 807 -5.06 -33.31 -42.45
C SER A 807 -6.41 -33.64 -41.82
N ASN A 808 -7.43 -32.81 -42.08
CA ASN A 808 -8.80 -33.08 -41.66
C ASN A 808 -9.33 -34.38 -42.27
N GLN A 809 -9.04 -34.65 -43.55
CA GLN A 809 -9.43 -35.90 -44.19
C GLN A 809 -8.78 -37.12 -43.51
N VAL A 810 -7.49 -37.05 -43.17
CA VAL A 810 -6.78 -38.19 -42.54
C VAL A 810 -7.20 -38.41 -41.08
N ILE A 811 -7.42 -37.34 -40.32
CA ILE A 811 -7.67 -37.42 -38.87
C ILE A 811 -9.15 -37.60 -38.54
N LYS A 812 -10.07 -36.98 -39.29
CA LYS A 812 -11.52 -37.05 -39.00
C LYS A 812 -12.24 -38.15 -39.76
N SER A 813 -11.66 -38.69 -40.84
CA SER A 813 -12.30 -39.75 -41.62
C SER A 813 -12.40 -41.05 -40.84
N VAL A 814 -13.51 -41.76 -41.03
CA VAL A 814 -13.75 -43.09 -40.46
C VAL A 814 -12.91 -44.18 -41.15
N SER A 815 -12.58 -43.98 -42.43
CA SER A 815 -11.79 -44.89 -43.27
C SER A 815 -10.53 -44.23 -43.83
N VAL A 816 -9.54 -45.04 -44.18
CA VAL A 816 -8.26 -44.60 -44.75
C VAL A 816 -8.44 -44.25 -46.24
N LYS A 817 -7.79 -43.18 -46.70
CA LYS A 817 -7.81 -42.72 -48.11
C LYS A 817 -7.34 -43.84 -49.05
N GLY A 818 -8.17 -44.21 -50.03
CA GLY A 818 -7.93 -45.31 -50.97
C GLY A 818 -8.58 -46.65 -50.58
N ALA A 819 -9.29 -46.73 -49.45
CA ALA A 819 -10.06 -47.90 -49.01
C ALA A 819 -11.52 -47.89 -49.48
N ASP A 820 -11.84 -47.20 -50.59
CA ASP A 820 -13.21 -47.00 -51.10
C ASP A 820 -13.94 -48.30 -51.50
N ILE A 821 -13.28 -49.46 -51.40
CA ILE A 821 -13.81 -50.77 -51.74
C ILE A 821 -14.17 -51.60 -50.50
N ASN A 822 -13.68 -51.25 -49.29
CA ASN A 822 -13.88 -52.05 -48.07
C ASN A 822 -14.28 -51.19 -46.85
N ALA A 823 -15.58 -51.12 -46.56
CA ALA A 823 -16.19 -50.39 -45.44
C ALA A 823 -15.84 -50.90 -44.01
N GLY A 824 -14.87 -51.82 -43.87
CA GLY A 824 -14.47 -52.43 -42.60
C GLY A 824 -13.07 -52.04 -42.09
N ILE A 825 -12.31 -51.22 -42.82
CA ILE A 825 -10.96 -50.82 -42.39
C ILE A 825 -11.06 -49.60 -41.46
N ILE A 826 -10.89 -49.84 -40.16
CA ILE A 826 -10.92 -48.80 -39.11
C ILE A 826 -9.68 -47.92 -39.26
N ASN A 827 -9.87 -46.59 -39.28
CA ASN A 827 -8.78 -45.62 -39.18
C ASN A 827 -8.20 -45.59 -37.74
N PRO A 828 -6.93 -46.00 -37.53
CA PRO A 828 -6.32 -46.06 -36.20
C PRO A 828 -5.90 -44.69 -35.63
N VAL A 829 -5.92 -43.64 -36.47
CA VAL A 829 -5.63 -42.24 -36.10
C VAL A 829 -6.88 -41.37 -36.19
N LYS A 830 -8.07 -41.96 -36.04
CA LYS A 830 -9.30 -41.18 -35.99
C LYS A 830 -9.37 -40.35 -34.69
N ASP A 831 -9.64 -39.06 -34.81
CA ASP A 831 -9.91 -38.10 -33.72
C ASP A 831 -8.86 -38.10 -32.58
N PHE A 832 -7.61 -38.48 -32.88
CA PHE A 832 -6.59 -38.57 -31.83
C PHE A 832 -6.03 -37.20 -31.42
N ALA A 833 -6.16 -36.18 -32.26
CA ALA A 833 -5.67 -34.82 -32.05
C ALA A 833 -6.50 -33.80 -32.86
N THR A 834 -6.56 -32.57 -32.37
CA THR A 834 -7.24 -31.45 -33.04
C THR A 834 -6.30 -30.80 -34.05
N VAL A 835 -6.77 -30.60 -35.29
CA VAL A 835 -6.00 -29.91 -36.33
C VAL A 835 -6.10 -28.40 -36.13
N ILE A 836 -4.96 -27.72 -36.08
CA ILE A 836 -4.84 -26.26 -36.05
C ILE A 836 -4.10 -25.84 -37.33
N ALA A 837 -4.76 -25.06 -38.17
CA ALA A 837 -4.17 -24.54 -39.40
C ALA A 837 -3.67 -23.11 -39.16
N GLU A 838 -2.41 -22.85 -39.48
CA GLU A 838 -1.77 -21.57 -39.20
C GLU A 838 -1.05 -21.01 -40.43
N PRO A 839 -1.46 -19.82 -40.92
CA PRO A 839 -0.88 -19.21 -42.12
C PRO A 839 0.63 -18.96 -42.02
N ARG A 840 1.12 -18.61 -40.83
CA ARG A 840 2.56 -18.32 -40.60
C ARG A 840 3.46 -19.52 -40.86
N LEU A 841 2.92 -20.74 -40.76
CA LEU A 841 3.66 -21.96 -41.09
C LEU A 841 3.82 -22.15 -42.60
N ASP A 842 2.89 -21.62 -43.41
CA ASP A 842 2.99 -21.67 -44.88
C ASP A 842 4.19 -20.86 -45.39
N ASP A 843 4.51 -19.74 -44.74
CA ASP A 843 5.65 -18.88 -45.09
C ASP A 843 7.00 -19.60 -44.91
N ALA A 844 7.08 -20.51 -43.94
CA ALA A 844 8.28 -21.30 -43.69
C ALA A 844 8.33 -22.56 -44.57
N SER A 845 7.26 -23.37 -44.56
CA SER A 845 7.18 -24.61 -45.33
C SER A 845 5.75 -25.11 -45.43
N GLN A 846 5.21 -25.13 -46.65
CA GLN A 846 3.91 -25.73 -46.95
C GLN A 846 3.86 -27.25 -46.76
N SER A 847 5.01 -27.89 -46.54
CA SER A 847 5.16 -29.35 -46.42
C SER A 847 5.45 -29.86 -45.00
N THR A 848 5.71 -28.96 -44.04
CA THR A 848 6.14 -29.34 -42.67
C THR A 848 4.97 -29.25 -41.70
N PHE A 849 4.79 -30.25 -40.84
CA PHE A 849 3.76 -30.23 -39.80
C PHE A 849 4.33 -30.65 -38.43
N TYR A 850 3.63 -30.26 -37.38
CA TYR A 850 4.08 -30.47 -36.00
C TYR A 850 2.99 -31.16 -35.18
N LEU A 851 3.39 -32.03 -34.25
CA LEU A 851 2.50 -32.58 -33.23
C LEU A 851 2.87 -31.98 -31.88
N THR A 852 1.88 -31.54 -31.12
CA THR A 852 2.07 -31.00 -29.77
C THR A 852 1.18 -31.69 -28.76
N ALA A 853 1.67 -31.81 -27.53
CA ALA A 853 0.91 -32.34 -26.40
C ALA A 853 -0.17 -31.34 -25.94
N ALA A 854 -1.03 -31.78 -25.01
CA ALA A 854 -1.98 -30.88 -24.35
C ALA A 854 -1.24 -29.82 -23.51
N LYS A 855 -1.93 -28.72 -23.17
CA LYS A 855 -1.41 -27.65 -22.32
C LYS A 855 -0.77 -28.23 -21.05
N GLY A 856 0.53 -28.00 -20.86
CA GLY A 856 1.32 -28.57 -19.78
C GLY A 856 2.75 -28.04 -19.75
N SER A 857 3.60 -28.60 -18.90
CA SER A 857 5.03 -28.23 -18.79
C SER A 857 5.86 -28.58 -20.03
N ASP A 858 5.29 -29.34 -20.97
CA ASP A 858 6.07 -30.10 -21.95
C ASP A 858 6.12 -29.41 -23.34
N THR A 859 5.72 -28.12 -23.42
CA THR A 859 5.57 -27.35 -24.68
C THR A 859 6.19 -25.94 -24.57
N VAL A 860 5.69 -24.96 -25.33
CA VAL A 860 6.12 -23.56 -25.29
C VAL A 860 5.37 -22.82 -24.17
N GLU A 861 6.08 -22.00 -23.39
CA GLU A 861 5.49 -21.11 -22.38
C GLU A 861 5.42 -19.67 -22.89
N VAL A 862 4.25 -19.07 -22.75
CA VAL A 862 4.02 -17.64 -22.92
C VAL A 862 3.87 -17.04 -21.52
N ALA A 863 4.85 -16.26 -21.10
CA ALA A 863 4.86 -15.61 -19.80
C ALA A 863 4.43 -14.15 -19.89
N TYR A 864 3.64 -13.71 -18.92
CA TYR A 864 3.14 -12.35 -18.80
C TYR A 864 3.65 -11.68 -17.53
N LEU A 865 3.83 -10.36 -17.56
CA LEU A 865 4.24 -9.59 -16.39
C LEU A 865 3.14 -9.63 -15.32
N ASN A 866 3.45 -10.15 -14.14
CA ASN A 866 2.53 -10.33 -13.01
C ASN A 866 1.23 -11.07 -13.36
N GLY A 867 1.24 -11.88 -14.43
CA GLY A 867 0.05 -12.60 -14.90
C GLY A 867 -0.97 -11.73 -15.63
N VAL A 868 -0.63 -10.49 -16.01
CA VAL A 868 -1.49 -9.61 -16.80
C VAL A 868 -1.39 -10.01 -18.28
N ASP A 869 -2.36 -10.77 -18.76
CA ASP A 869 -2.41 -11.29 -20.14
C ASP A 869 -3.25 -10.43 -21.08
N GLU A 870 -3.54 -9.18 -20.69
CA GLU A 870 -4.26 -8.19 -21.48
C GLU A 870 -3.37 -6.95 -21.71
N PRO A 871 -3.53 -6.24 -22.85
CA PRO A 871 -2.79 -5.01 -23.11
C PRO A 871 -3.18 -3.89 -22.13
N TYR A 872 -2.17 -3.17 -21.67
CA TYR A 872 -2.29 -2.02 -20.78
C TYR A 872 -2.28 -0.71 -21.57
N ILE A 873 -3.02 0.29 -21.09
CA ILE A 873 -3.01 1.64 -21.66
C ILE A 873 -2.59 2.71 -20.66
N ASP A 874 -1.87 3.70 -21.16
CA ASP A 874 -1.44 4.88 -20.42
C ASP A 874 -1.72 6.14 -21.24
N GLN A 875 -1.89 7.28 -20.59
CA GLN A 875 -2.25 8.51 -21.28
C GLN A 875 -1.35 9.65 -20.87
N GLN A 876 -0.88 10.41 -21.86
CA GLN A 876 -0.15 11.64 -21.66
C GLN A 876 -0.83 12.77 -22.42
N GLU A 877 -1.00 13.90 -21.74
CA GLU A 877 -1.46 15.14 -22.35
C GLU A 877 -0.32 15.78 -23.14
N GLY A 878 -0.58 16.11 -24.39
CA GLY A 878 0.46 16.46 -25.36
C GLY A 878 0.87 17.93 -25.36
N PHE A 879 2.19 18.17 -25.44
CA PHE A 879 2.82 19.42 -25.91
C PHE A 879 3.13 19.37 -27.42
N THR A 880 3.39 18.18 -27.97
CA THR A 880 3.74 17.93 -29.38
C THR A 880 2.54 17.67 -30.30
N VAL A 881 1.41 17.21 -29.73
CA VAL A 881 0.13 17.03 -30.43
C VAL A 881 -0.92 17.82 -29.66
N ASP A 882 -1.69 18.66 -30.37
CA ASP A 882 -2.81 19.38 -29.78
C ASP A 882 -3.97 18.40 -29.46
N GLY A 883 -3.86 17.63 -28.38
CA GLY A 883 -4.78 16.57 -28.02
C GLY A 883 -4.18 15.64 -26.97
N VAL A 884 -4.55 14.37 -27.04
CA VAL A 884 -4.10 13.37 -26.08
C VAL A 884 -3.40 12.22 -26.78
N THR A 885 -2.26 11.81 -26.26
CA THR A 885 -1.52 10.64 -26.73
C THR A 885 -1.74 9.49 -25.76
N THR A 886 -2.22 8.36 -26.28
CA THR A 886 -2.45 7.13 -25.54
C THR A 886 -1.42 6.09 -25.97
N LYS A 887 -0.73 5.52 -24.98
CA LYS A 887 0.24 4.43 -25.12
C LYS A 887 -0.48 3.12 -24.89
N VAL A 888 -0.44 2.21 -25.86
CA VAL A 888 -0.91 0.83 -25.70
C VAL A 888 0.32 -0.06 -25.61
N ARG A 889 0.43 -0.90 -24.59
CA ARG A 889 1.56 -1.83 -24.41
C ARG A 889 1.13 -3.18 -23.88
N ILE A 890 1.90 -4.21 -24.19
CA ILE A 890 1.79 -5.54 -23.62
C ILE A 890 3.19 -6.08 -23.29
N ASP A 891 3.32 -6.69 -22.12
CA ASP A 891 4.58 -7.27 -21.65
C ASP A 891 4.47 -8.79 -21.72
N ALA A 892 5.18 -9.39 -22.68
CA ALA A 892 5.13 -10.82 -22.94
C ALA A 892 6.53 -11.38 -23.22
N GLY A 893 6.75 -12.63 -22.82
CA GLY A 893 7.96 -13.39 -23.11
C GLY A 893 7.58 -14.79 -23.58
N VAL A 894 8.23 -15.29 -24.63
CA VAL A 894 7.95 -16.61 -25.18
C VAL A 894 9.24 -17.43 -25.18
N ALA A 895 9.18 -18.64 -24.63
CA ALA A 895 10.31 -19.56 -24.66
C ALA A 895 9.87 -21.03 -24.74
N PRO A 896 10.62 -21.88 -25.47
CA PRO A 896 10.42 -23.32 -25.42
C PRO A 896 10.88 -23.88 -24.05
N VAL A 897 10.01 -24.62 -23.35
CA VAL A 897 10.31 -25.15 -22.01
C VAL A 897 10.82 -26.59 -22.06
N ASP A 898 10.22 -27.44 -22.90
CA ASP A 898 10.63 -28.84 -23.07
C ASP A 898 10.42 -29.28 -24.54
N TYR A 899 11.29 -30.18 -25.03
CA TYR A 899 11.20 -30.76 -26.37
C TYR A 899 10.26 -31.98 -26.42
N ARG A 900 10.02 -32.64 -25.29
CA ARG A 900 9.41 -33.98 -25.26
C ARG A 900 7.93 -33.99 -25.66
N GLY A 901 7.23 -32.88 -25.45
CA GLY A 901 5.83 -32.73 -25.84
C GLY A 901 5.64 -32.31 -27.30
N MET A 902 6.71 -32.25 -28.12
CA MET A 902 6.63 -31.74 -29.48
C MET A 902 7.42 -32.60 -30.47
N VAL A 903 6.86 -32.86 -31.65
CA VAL A 903 7.53 -33.56 -32.76
C VAL A 903 7.38 -32.79 -34.05
N LYS A 904 8.48 -32.66 -34.80
CA LYS A 904 8.51 -32.05 -36.15
C LYS A 904 8.52 -33.14 -37.21
N CYS A 905 7.63 -33.04 -38.19
CA CYS A 905 7.54 -33.92 -39.34
C CYS A 905 7.84 -33.15 -40.63
N THR A 906 8.87 -33.55 -41.35
CA THR A 906 9.29 -32.93 -42.62
C THR A 906 9.22 -33.95 -43.75
N VAL A 907 8.70 -33.52 -44.91
CA VAL A 907 8.68 -34.30 -46.14
C VAL A 907 10.08 -34.55 -46.70
#